data_AF-A0A8I6AF68-F1
#
_entry.id   AF-A0A8I6AF68-F1
#
_cell.length_a   1.000
_cell.length_b   1.000
_cell.length_c   1.000
_cell.angle_alpha   90.00
_cell.angle_beta   90.00
_cell.angle_gamma   90.00
#
_symmetry.space_group_name_H-M   'P 1'
#
loop_
_entity.id
_entity.type
_entity.pdbx_description
1 polymer ?
#
loop_
_entity_poly.entity_id
_entity_poly.type
_entity_poly.pdbx_seq_one_letter_code
_entity_poly.pdbx_strand_id
1 'polypeptide(L)'
;MGLRRFPVHVEISTGLCSCSCSRLRQVQSVLTQSSKSQPDGILCILGIDSRYNEGCRELANYLLFGLYSQNTTDFEKTGFSEEILDDVIMLIKSDSVHLYCNPVNYRYLLPYVAHWRNLHFHCMTENEYEDEEAAEEFKISSFVDMVRDCSRIGIPYSSQGHLQIFDMFVVEKWPIVQAFALEGIGGDGFFTMKYELQDVSLNLWNVYSRMDPMSLENMLSKDLAVFEHQWTSFFANFDIEIPFLLELSESQAGEPFRSYFSHGMISSHVTENSPHRQPFVLFGTHSTRDNLRTGSFNFPSEGHLVRNTGPAGSIAKHMVAQCVSPKGPLACSRTYFFGATHVPYLGDDEKLPRTTEQIRLLSQVYAAVTEAVLAAIACYAKTCSLAKAKEVAEQTLESGLVFTELVPFKAELRSKVAFHIHAVNNQGRIVPLNNEDSLSFVKTASMSVYDIPDVLGGGGCLGSVVFSESFLTSQILVKEKDGTITPETSYIILTAAIPRFCSWLVEDNEVKLCEKTLQATKGDDCFLGTLLTGGKGAYLYSNSLQSRPEEGNVYFFSGGLLFSHRHHASVVISKDHMNSVSFYDGDSTSVVAALLIDFRSSILPHLPVHFHGSSNFLMIALFPRSKIYQAFYSEVFSPWQQQDNSGLSLKVIQEDGLSVEQKKLYSNAQKLFSALSHPAQDWSSPKLLSAKLPELDRFLQHFALGSIGQEPVMRAHLLSLLQQAETSPTHRLESDKVVISIVTGLPGCHASKLCAFLVTLHKEYGRWMVYRQVMDSSECFHAAHFQKYLSSALEAQQNRSARQSAYIRKKTRLLVALQGYTDVIDVVQALQTHPDPNVKSYFTIGAVTVCVEPLSCYMEHRFLFPKCLDQCSQGVVSNVVFTSHTTEQRHPLLVELQTLIRASNPTAAFILAENGIVTRNEDIELILSENSFSSPQMLRSRYLLFPGWYEGKFDAGSVFPLMVQICVWFDRPLEKTRFVTKCKAIQSSLKPSPFSGNIYHILGKVKFSDSEKTMEVCHNTLTNSLTIVPVLEGPTPPPNSRSTPQDNGQPECYLVFIGCSLKEDSLKDWLRQSAKQRPQRKALKTRGMLTQQEIRNIHVKRHLDPLPAGYFYNGTQFVNFFGDKTDFHPLMDQFMNDYVEEANREIERYNRELEQQEYRDLFEQKP
;
A
#
# COMPACT_ATOMS: atom_id res chain seq x y z
N MET A 1 -24.16 5.69 18.53
CA MET A 1 -23.33 4.88 19.45
C MET A 1 -21.88 5.17 19.15
N GLY A 2 -21.10 5.55 20.17
CA GLY A 2 -19.72 6.01 20.00
C GLY A 2 -18.79 4.85 19.67
N LEU A 3 -18.29 4.81 18.43
CA LEU A 3 -17.21 3.95 18.00
C LEU A 3 -15.96 4.28 18.83
N ARG A 4 -15.61 3.40 19.77
CA ARG A 4 -14.25 3.35 20.32
C ARG A 4 -13.31 3.09 19.14
N ARG A 5 -12.40 4.03 18.88
CA ARG A 5 -11.28 3.84 17.96
C ARG A 5 -10.58 2.55 18.36
N PHE A 6 -10.53 1.57 17.47
CA PHE A 6 -9.58 0.48 17.59
C PHE A 6 -8.18 1.09 17.75
N PRO A 7 -7.33 0.58 18.66
CA PRO A 7 -5.92 0.89 18.63
C PRO A 7 -5.35 0.08 17.46
N VAL A 8 -5.61 0.50 16.21
CA VAL A 8 -4.70 0.11 15.14
C VAL A 8 -3.41 0.86 15.48
N HIS A 9 -2.46 0.15 16.09
CA HIS A 9 -1.14 0.65 16.48
C HIS A 9 -0.27 1.11 15.28
N VAL A 10 -0.88 1.37 14.12
CA VAL A 10 -0.20 1.79 12.90
C VAL A 10 -0.48 3.27 12.68
N GLU A 11 0.30 4.14 13.33
CA GLU A 11 0.42 5.57 12.99
C GLU A 11 1.13 5.79 11.62
N ILE A 12 0.86 4.92 10.64
CA ILE A 12 1.30 5.05 9.24
C ILE A 12 0.07 4.85 8.34
N SER A 13 -0.97 5.67 8.56
CA SER A 13 -2.21 5.65 7.77
C SER A 13 -2.01 5.90 6.26
N THR A 14 -0.86 6.44 5.85
CA THR A 14 -0.53 6.66 4.43
C THR A 14 0.19 5.48 3.75
N GLY A 15 0.72 4.50 4.52
CA GLY A 15 1.46 3.36 3.97
C GLY A 15 0.59 2.11 3.75
N LEU A 16 -0.47 1.98 4.54
CA LEU A 16 -1.38 0.82 4.56
C LEU A 16 -1.98 0.53 3.17
N CYS A 17 -2.50 1.55 2.50
CA CYS A 17 -3.17 1.45 1.20
C CYS A 17 -2.22 0.92 0.12
N SER A 18 -1.03 1.51 0.02
CA SER A 18 -0.03 1.13 -0.97
C SER A 18 0.51 -0.28 -0.76
N CYS A 19 0.73 -0.67 0.51
CA CYS A 19 1.16 -2.02 0.82
C CYS A 19 0.08 -3.05 0.48
N SER A 20 -1.19 -2.74 0.76
CA SER A 20 -2.33 -3.61 0.45
C SER A 20 -2.44 -3.87 -1.06
N CYS A 21 -2.43 -2.79 -1.86
CA CYS A 21 -2.43 -2.92 -3.33
C CYS A 21 -1.19 -3.64 -3.86
N SER A 22 -0.03 -3.45 -3.24
CA SER A 22 1.21 -4.14 -3.63
C SER A 22 1.12 -5.64 -3.36
N ARG A 23 0.62 -6.06 -2.18
CA ARG A 23 0.40 -7.47 -1.85
C ARG A 23 -0.58 -8.13 -2.81
N LEU A 24 -1.71 -7.45 -3.09
CA LEU A 24 -2.68 -7.93 -4.07
C LEU A 24 -2.02 -8.14 -5.45
N ARG A 25 -1.27 -7.15 -5.96
CA ARG A 25 -0.56 -7.29 -7.25
C ARG A 25 0.43 -8.44 -7.26
N GLN A 26 1.13 -8.70 -6.15
CA GLN A 26 2.04 -9.85 -6.06
C GLN A 26 1.28 -11.18 -6.13
N VAL A 27 0.11 -11.28 -5.48
CA VAL A 27 -0.77 -12.45 -5.62
C VAL A 27 -1.31 -12.57 -7.05
N GLN A 28 -1.78 -11.48 -7.65
CA GLN A 28 -2.24 -11.45 -9.04
C GLN A 28 -1.13 -11.82 -10.02
N SER A 29 0.13 -11.53 -9.71
CA SER A 29 1.26 -11.91 -10.56
C SER A 29 1.35 -13.42 -10.79
N VAL A 30 0.92 -14.25 -9.82
CA VAL A 30 0.83 -15.72 -9.96
C VAL A 30 -0.08 -16.12 -11.12
N LEU A 31 -1.10 -15.32 -11.42
CA LEU A 31 -2.07 -15.53 -12.52
C LEU A 31 -1.54 -15.09 -13.89
N THR A 32 -0.38 -14.42 -13.94
CA THR A 32 0.19 -13.84 -15.18
C THR A 32 1.53 -14.48 -15.59
N GLN A 33 2.08 -15.36 -14.75
CA GLN A 33 3.37 -16.02 -14.99
C GLN A 33 3.26 -17.06 -16.10
N SER A 34 3.98 -16.84 -17.21
CA SER A 34 3.98 -17.64 -18.45
C SER A 34 4.17 -19.15 -18.27
N SER A 35 3.12 -19.85 -17.86
CA SER A 35 3.01 -21.30 -17.80
C SER A 35 1.73 -21.75 -18.52
N LYS A 36 1.74 -22.96 -19.10
CA LYS A 36 0.64 -23.46 -19.95
C LYS A 36 -0.65 -23.78 -19.18
N SER A 37 -0.60 -23.84 -17.85
CA SER A 37 -1.70 -24.21 -16.93
C SER A 37 -1.87 -23.16 -15.83
N GLN A 38 -2.15 -21.91 -16.20
CA GLN A 38 -2.43 -20.84 -15.24
C GLN A 38 -3.91 -20.86 -14.85
N PRO A 39 -4.25 -20.61 -13.58
CA PRO A 39 -5.64 -20.42 -13.19
C PRO A 39 -6.13 -19.05 -13.66
N ASP A 40 -7.43 -18.92 -13.91
CA ASP A 40 -8.07 -17.66 -14.28
C ASP A 40 -8.33 -16.78 -13.04
N GLY A 41 -8.39 -17.40 -11.86
CA GLY A 41 -8.47 -16.73 -10.56
C GLY A 41 -8.07 -17.62 -9.40
N ILE A 42 -7.72 -17.02 -8.26
CA ILE A 42 -7.45 -17.69 -6.98
C ILE A 42 -8.66 -17.55 -6.08
N LEU A 43 -9.24 -18.67 -5.66
CA LEU A 43 -10.41 -18.73 -4.80
C LEU A 43 -9.97 -18.97 -3.35
N CYS A 44 -10.34 -18.05 -2.46
CA CYS A 44 -10.05 -18.08 -1.04
C CYS A 44 -11.37 -18.03 -0.26
N ILE A 45 -11.71 -19.12 0.43
CA ILE A 45 -12.93 -19.24 1.22
C ILE A 45 -12.53 -19.41 2.69
N LEU A 46 -13.03 -18.55 3.57
CA LEU A 46 -12.74 -18.61 5.00
C LEU A 46 -13.79 -19.41 5.78
N GLY A 47 -13.47 -19.72 7.04
CA GLY A 47 -14.40 -20.31 7.99
C GLY A 47 -14.93 -21.69 7.64
N ILE A 48 -16.16 -21.96 8.09
CA ILE A 48 -16.83 -23.24 7.94
C ILE A 48 -17.07 -23.61 6.47
N ASP A 49 -17.23 -22.62 5.59
CA ASP A 49 -17.51 -22.82 4.15
C ASP A 49 -16.36 -23.50 3.39
N SER A 50 -15.13 -23.43 3.90
CA SER A 50 -13.97 -24.22 3.41
C SER A 50 -13.53 -25.32 4.37
N ARG A 51 -14.33 -25.61 5.40
CA ARG A 51 -13.96 -26.46 6.55
C ARG A 51 -12.67 -25.97 7.24
N TYR A 52 -12.55 -24.67 7.43
CA TYR A 52 -11.42 -23.99 8.06
C TYR A 52 -10.10 -24.27 7.35
N ASN A 53 -10.07 -24.13 6.02
CA ASN A 53 -8.87 -24.38 5.25
C ASN A 53 -7.74 -23.38 5.63
N GLU A 54 -6.62 -23.91 6.10
CA GLU A 54 -5.48 -23.14 6.59
C GLU A 54 -4.77 -22.33 5.49
N GLY A 55 -4.72 -22.84 4.26
CA GLY A 55 -4.09 -22.12 3.15
C GLY A 55 -4.90 -20.89 2.72
N CYS A 56 -6.24 -20.98 2.73
CA CYS A 56 -7.13 -19.83 2.54
C CYS A 56 -6.94 -18.79 3.65
N ARG A 57 -6.90 -19.24 4.91
CA ARG A 57 -6.65 -18.35 6.06
C ARG A 57 -5.30 -17.64 5.97
N GLU A 58 -4.26 -18.33 5.52
CA GLU A 58 -2.93 -17.76 5.30
C GLU A 58 -2.95 -16.68 4.21
N LEU A 59 -3.63 -16.92 3.08
CA LEU A 59 -3.78 -15.93 2.01
C LEU A 59 -4.55 -14.68 2.49
N ALA A 60 -5.66 -14.87 3.20
CA ALA A 60 -6.42 -13.76 3.77
C ALA A 60 -5.59 -12.94 4.76
N ASN A 61 -4.84 -13.61 5.64
CA ASN A 61 -3.95 -12.94 6.59
C ASN A 61 -2.81 -12.18 5.90
N TYR A 62 -2.28 -12.70 4.79
CA TYR A 62 -1.30 -11.97 3.99
C TYR A 62 -1.93 -10.70 3.40
N LEU A 63 -3.11 -10.77 2.78
CA LEU A 63 -3.74 -9.60 2.16
C LEU A 63 -4.26 -8.57 3.17
N LEU A 64 -4.73 -9.03 4.33
CA LEU A 64 -5.43 -8.23 5.33
C LEU A 64 -4.60 -8.02 6.61
N PHE A 65 -3.28 -8.07 6.49
CA PHE A 65 -2.31 -7.76 7.56
C PHE A 65 -2.53 -8.52 8.88
N GLY A 66 -2.92 -9.79 8.80
CA GLY A 66 -3.13 -10.64 9.97
C GLY A 66 -4.47 -10.43 10.67
N LEU A 67 -5.47 -9.84 10.00
CA LEU A 67 -6.82 -9.63 10.56
C LEU A 67 -7.43 -10.91 11.16
N TYR A 68 -7.16 -12.07 10.55
CA TYR A 68 -7.64 -13.39 10.95
C TYR A 68 -6.55 -14.22 11.68
N SER A 69 -5.50 -13.57 12.19
CA SER A 69 -4.46 -14.23 12.98
C SER A 69 -4.83 -14.17 14.46
N GLN A 70 -5.04 -15.33 15.08
CA GLN A 70 -5.61 -15.44 16.42
C GLN A 70 -4.64 -14.93 17.51
N ASN A 71 -5.04 -13.88 18.21
CA ASN A 71 -4.89 -13.80 19.66
C ASN A 71 -6.30 -13.81 20.25
N THR A 72 -6.58 -14.74 21.16
CA THR A 72 -7.89 -14.92 21.82
C THR A 72 -8.41 -13.64 22.49
N THR A 73 -7.52 -12.69 22.78
CA THR A 73 -7.79 -11.40 23.41
C THR A 73 -8.33 -10.32 22.46
N ASP A 74 -8.27 -10.50 21.14
CA ASP A 74 -8.79 -9.53 20.17
C ASP A 74 -10.27 -9.77 19.81
N PHE A 75 -10.75 -11.01 19.90
CA PHE A 75 -12.18 -11.34 19.69
C PHE A 75 -13.10 -10.77 20.78
N GLU A 76 -12.61 -10.71 22.03
CA GLU A 76 -13.34 -10.03 23.12
C GLU A 76 -13.51 -8.52 22.86
N LYS A 77 -12.69 -7.91 22.00
CA LYS A 77 -12.79 -6.48 21.63
C LYS A 77 -13.78 -6.21 20.50
N THR A 78 -14.02 -7.17 19.61
CA THR A 78 -14.95 -7.00 18.47
C THR A 78 -16.40 -7.28 18.86
N GLY A 79 -16.63 -8.18 19.83
CA GLY A 79 -17.96 -8.54 20.31
C GLY A 79 -18.75 -9.47 19.37
N PHE A 80 -18.10 -10.02 18.35
CA PHE A 80 -18.68 -10.97 17.38
C PHE A 80 -17.94 -12.33 17.44
N SER A 81 -18.64 -13.43 17.09
CA SER A 81 -18.04 -14.76 17.03
C SER A 81 -17.09 -14.91 15.83
N GLU A 82 -16.18 -15.89 15.90
CA GLU A 82 -15.27 -16.23 14.80
C GLU A 82 -16.04 -16.61 13.53
N GLU A 83 -17.16 -17.35 13.66
CA GLU A 83 -18.03 -17.74 12.54
C GLU A 83 -18.56 -16.54 11.75
N ILE A 84 -18.94 -15.45 12.43
CA ILE A 84 -19.44 -14.23 11.77
C ILE A 84 -18.29 -13.51 11.05
N LEU A 85 -17.09 -13.49 11.63
CA LEU A 85 -15.93 -12.80 11.06
C LEU A 85 -15.33 -13.56 9.88
N ASP A 86 -15.40 -14.88 9.91
CA ASP A 86 -14.87 -15.76 8.86
C ASP A 86 -15.83 -15.95 7.67
N ASP A 87 -17.05 -15.41 7.71
CA ASP A 87 -18.01 -15.43 6.58
C ASP A 87 -17.59 -14.45 5.46
N VAL A 88 -16.53 -14.85 4.73
CA VAL A 88 -15.88 -14.09 3.66
C VAL A 88 -15.40 -15.03 2.55
N ILE A 89 -15.70 -14.65 1.31
CA ILE A 89 -15.21 -15.34 0.10
C ILE A 89 -14.52 -14.32 -0.79
N MET A 90 -13.28 -14.61 -1.19
CA MET A 90 -12.49 -13.79 -2.11
C MET A 90 -12.17 -14.57 -3.37
N LEU A 91 -12.46 -13.99 -4.54
CA LEU A 91 -11.95 -14.45 -5.81
C LEU A 91 -11.06 -13.37 -6.41
N ILE A 92 -9.77 -13.67 -6.48
CA ILE A 92 -8.74 -12.76 -6.99
C ILE A 92 -8.46 -13.13 -8.45
N LYS A 93 -8.75 -12.23 -9.38
CA LYS A 93 -8.44 -12.35 -10.81
C LYS A 93 -7.25 -11.47 -11.16
N SER A 94 -6.75 -11.60 -12.40
CA SER A 94 -5.58 -10.84 -12.87
C SER A 94 -5.78 -9.32 -12.83
N ASP A 95 -7.00 -8.83 -13.07
CA ASP A 95 -7.32 -7.40 -13.14
C ASP A 95 -8.49 -6.95 -12.24
N SER A 96 -9.08 -7.85 -11.43
CA SER A 96 -10.21 -7.55 -10.54
C SER A 96 -10.24 -8.44 -9.29
N VAL A 97 -11.02 -8.02 -8.30
CA VAL A 97 -11.27 -8.80 -7.08
C VAL A 97 -12.75 -8.82 -6.78
N HIS A 98 -13.31 -10.01 -6.62
CA HIS A 98 -14.66 -10.17 -6.10
C HIS A 98 -14.57 -10.57 -4.63
N LEU A 99 -15.35 -9.89 -3.79
CA LEU A 99 -15.37 -10.08 -2.35
C LEU A 99 -16.82 -10.20 -1.89
N TYR A 100 -17.21 -11.40 -1.47
CA TYR A 100 -18.41 -11.60 -0.68
C TYR A 100 -18.09 -11.42 0.80
N CYS A 101 -18.94 -10.70 1.52
CA CYS A 101 -18.88 -10.58 2.97
C CYS A 101 -20.24 -10.19 3.53
N ASN A 102 -20.53 -10.61 4.76
CA ASN A 102 -21.70 -10.13 5.49
C ASN A 102 -21.56 -8.62 5.87
N PRO A 103 -22.67 -7.94 6.26
CA PRO A 103 -22.65 -6.51 6.58
C PRO A 103 -21.74 -6.13 7.76
N VAL A 104 -21.46 -7.08 8.67
CA VAL A 104 -20.53 -6.90 9.78
C VAL A 104 -19.10 -6.77 9.26
N ASN A 105 -18.65 -7.76 8.47
CA ASN A 105 -17.32 -7.80 7.87
C ASN A 105 -17.07 -6.65 6.91
N TYR A 106 -18.10 -6.19 6.20
CA TYR A 106 -17.99 -5.05 5.28
C TYR A 106 -17.21 -3.89 5.93
N ARG A 107 -17.61 -3.47 7.14
CA ARG A 107 -16.96 -2.33 7.84
C ARG A 107 -15.53 -2.61 8.27
N TYR A 108 -15.21 -3.85 8.65
CA TYR A 108 -13.87 -4.25 9.08
C TYR A 108 -12.90 -4.41 7.90
N LEU A 109 -13.41 -4.83 6.74
CA LEU A 109 -12.61 -5.04 5.53
C LEU A 109 -12.29 -3.74 4.80
N LEU A 110 -13.18 -2.73 4.84
CA LEU A 110 -13.03 -1.47 4.10
C LEU A 110 -11.63 -0.83 4.18
N PRO A 111 -10.99 -0.68 5.37
CA PRO A 111 -9.66 -0.07 5.47
C PRO A 111 -8.58 -0.79 4.67
N TYR A 112 -8.73 -2.10 4.47
CA TYR A 112 -7.76 -2.95 3.78
C TYR A 112 -8.02 -3.02 2.28
N VAL A 113 -9.29 -3.12 1.88
CA VAL A 113 -9.66 -3.48 0.51
C VAL A 113 -10.17 -2.31 -0.33
N ALA A 114 -10.67 -1.21 0.24
CA ALA A 114 -11.30 -0.12 -0.52
C ALA A 114 -10.37 0.61 -1.53
N HIS A 115 -9.08 0.37 -1.45
CA HIS A 115 -8.08 0.88 -2.39
C HIS A 115 -7.76 -0.09 -3.53
N TRP A 116 -8.28 -1.32 -3.47
CA TRP A 116 -8.11 -2.32 -4.51
C TRP A 116 -8.81 -1.90 -5.79
N ARG A 117 -8.14 -2.17 -6.89
CA ARG A 117 -8.56 -1.83 -8.24
C ARG A 117 -9.60 -2.85 -8.71
N ASN A 118 -10.66 -2.37 -9.37
CA ASN A 118 -11.74 -3.25 -9.83
C ASN A 118 -12.28 -4.17 -8.72
N LEU A 119 -12.58 -3.57 -7.56
CA LEU A 119 -13.16 -4.29 -6.43
C LEU A 119 -14.69 -4.40 -6.59
N HIS A 120 -15.21 -5.62 -6.45
CA HIS A 120 -16.63 -5.93 -6.52
C HIS A 120 -17.12 -6.51 -5.20
N PHE A 121 -17.91 -5.74 -4.46
CA PHE A 121 -18.55 -6.19 -3.22
C PHE A 121 -19.86 -6.92 -3.51
N HIS A 122 -19.96 -8.15 -3.01
CA HIS A 122 -21.18 -8.92 -2.91
C HIS A 122 -21.63 -8.90 -1.45
N CYS A 123 -22.38 -7.88 -1.08
CA CYS A 123 -22.77 -7.64 0.31
C CYS A 123 -24.17 -7.00 0.35
N MET A 124 -25.07 -7.63 1.10
CA MET A 124 -26.40 -7.09 1.37
C MET A 124 -26.32 -5.88 2.33
N THR A 125 -27.38 -5.10 2.40
CA THR A 125 -27.52 -4.10 3.47
C THR A 125 -27.86 -4.77 4.80
N GLU A 126 -27.65 -4.06 5.91
CA GLU A 126 -27.95 -4.58 7.25
C GLU A 126 -29.42 -5.01 7.40
N ASN A 127 -30.35 -4.30 6.75
CA ASN A 127 -31.78 -4.61 6.82
C ASN A 127 -32.15 -5.84 5.98
N GLU A 128 -31.51 -6.02 4.82
CA GLU A 128 -31.78 -7.15 3.93
C GLU A 128 -31.21 -8.47 4.50
N TYR A 129 -30.12 -8.37 5.26
CA TYR A 129 -29.46 -9.51 5.90
C TYR A 129 -30.21 -10.06 7.13
N GLU A 130 -31.28 -9.38 7.61
CA GLU A 130 -32.11 -9.90 8.70
C GLU A 130 -32.88 -11.18 8.30
N ASP A 131 -33.08 -11.40 7.00
CA ASP A 131 -33.66 -12.63 6.46
C ASP A 131 -32.55 -13.65 6.18
N GLU A 132 -32.41 -14.63 7.09
CA GLU A 132 -31.37 -15.66 7.02
C GLU A 132 -31.45 -16.53 5.76
N GLU A 133 -32.67 -16.82 5.27
CA GLU A 133 -32.86 -17.63 4.07
C GLU A 133 -32.39 -16.86 2.83
N ALA A 134 -32.85 -15.62 2.69
CA ALA A 134 -32.42 -14.73 1.61
C ALA A 134 -30.91 -14.45 1.65
N ALA A 135 -30.32 -14.34 2.84
CA ALA A 135 -28.88 -14.13 3.01
C ALA A 135 -28.04 -15.34 2.52
N GLU A 136 -28.45 -16.56 2.85
CA GLU A 136 -27.79 -17.77 2.37
C GLU A 136 -27.98 -17.97 0.85
N GLU A 137 -29.16 -17.71 0.31
CA GLU A 137 -29.39 -17.72 -1.15
C GLU A 137 -28.53 -16.67 -1.88
N PHE A 138 -28.41 -15.47 -1.29
CA PHE A 138 -27.56 -14.40 -1.81
C PHE A 138 -26.08 -14.80 -1.80
N LYS A 139 -25.60 -15.46 -0.74
CA LYS A 139 -24.21 -15.97 -0.67
C LYS A 139 -23.93 -16.98 -1.78
N ILE A 140 -24.84 -17.92 -2.01
CA ILE A 140 -24.70 -18.95 -3.05
C ILE A 140 -24.71 -18.34 -4.45
N SER A 141 -25.69 -17.47 -4.73
CA SER A 141 -25.78 -16.78 -6.03
C SER A 141 -24.58 -15.87 -6.30
N SER A 142 -24.10 -15.15 -5.27
CA SER A 142 -22.86 -14.38 -5.33
C SER A 142 -21.67 -15.28 -5.68
N PHE A 143 -21.53 -16.43 -5.02
CA PHE A 143 -20.46 -17.38 -5.33
C PHE A 143 -20.50 -17.87 -6.78
N VAL A 144 -21.69 -18.21 -7.30
CA VAL A 144 -21.89 -18.60 -8.70
C VAL A 144 -21.47 -17.48 -9.66
N ASP A 145 -21.82 -16.24 -9.34
CA ASP A 145 -21.48 -15.06 -10.15
C ASP A 145 -19.99 -14.76 -10.17
N MET A 146 -19.31 -14.96 -9.04
CA MET A 146 -17.87 -14.75 -8.92
C MET A 146 -17.09 -15.65 -9.89
N VAL A 147 -17.44 -16.94 -9.97
CA VAL A 147 -16.67 -17.96 -10.73
C VAL A 147 -17.10 -18.11 -12.20
N ARG A 148 -18.20 -17.49 -12.61
CA ARG A 148 -18.89 -17.73 -13.89
C ARG A 148 -18.01 -17.63 -15.14
N ASP A 149 -17.05 -16.72 -15.12
CA ASP A 149 -16.13 -16.38 -16.20
C ASP A 149 -14.74 -17.04 -16.05
N CYS A 150 -14.59 -17.95 -15.09
CA CYS A 150 -13.40 -18.78 -14.93
C CYS A 150 -13.59 -20.16 -15.61
N SER A 151 -12.50 -20.75 -16.07
CA SER A 151 -12.43 -22.17 -16.49
C SER A 151 -11.49 -22.97 -15.57
N ARG A 152 -10.41 -22.34 -15.09
CA ARG A 152 -9.43 -22.90 -14.17
C ARG A 152 -9.37 -22.07 -12.90
N ILE A 153 -9.40 -22.70 -11.74
CA ILE A 153 -9.42 -22.02 -10.44
C ILE A 153 -8.27 -22.53 -9.56
N GLY A 154 -7.47 -21.60 -9.06
CA GLY A 154 -6.40 -21.86 -8.10
C GLY A 154 -6.94 -21.92 -6.68
N ILE A 155 -6.59 -22.97 -5.95
CA ILE A 155 -6.93 -23.14 -4.52
C ILE A 155 -5.65 -23.04 -3.69
N PRO A 156 -5.56 -22.15 -2.70
CA PRO A 156 -4.51 -22.16 -1.70
C PRO A 156 -4.79 -23.30 -0.72
N TYR A 157 -4.51 -24.53 -1.13
CA TYR A 157 -4.95 -25.73 -0.42
C TYR A 157 -4.16 -26.01 0.88
N SER A 158 -2.86 -25.73 0.86
CA SER A 158 -1.91 -26.03 1.94
C SER A 158 -1.36 -24.76 2.58
N SER A 159 -1.14 -24.79 3.89
CA SER A 159 -0.43 -23.71 4.60
C SER A 159 1.08 -23.96 4.67
N GLN A 160 1.86 -22.89 4.78
CA GLN A 160 3.32 -22.97 4.75
C GLN A 160 3.85 -23.81 5.92
N GLY A 161 4.52 -24.92 5.61
CA GLY A 161 5.02 -25.90 6.59
C GLY A 161 4.12 -27.15 6.77
N HIS A 162 2.91 -27.14 6.20
CA HIS A 162 1.98 -28.27 6.21
C HIS A 162 1.53 -28.60 4.77
N LEU A 163 2.42 -29.21 3.99
CA LEU A 163 2.09 -29.63 2.64
C LEU A 163 1.12 -30.82 2.67
N GLN A 164 -0.08 -30.62 2.14
CA GLN A 164 -1.08 -31.67 1.97
C GLN A 164 -1.07 -32.15 0.52
N ILE A 165 -1.41 -33.43 0.31
CA ILE A 165 -1.64 -33.93 -1.05
C ILE A 165 -2.92 -33.30 -1.57
N PHE A 166 -2.83 -32.57 -2.67
CA PHE A 166 -3.99 -31.92 -3.29
C PHE A 166 -5.01 -32.97 -3.74
N ASP A 167 -6.23 -32.86 -3.21
CA ASP A 167 -7.37 -33.72 -3.57
C ASP A 167 -8.57 -32.83 -3.90
N MET A 168 -8.90 -32.77 -5.19
CA MET A 168 -10.02 -32.00 -5.71
C MET A 168 -11.37 -32.45 -5.12
N PHE A 169 -11.52 -33.73 -4.75
CA PHE A 169 -12.75 -34.24 -4.12
C PHE A 169 -12.90 -33.83 -2.65
N VAL A 170 -11.83 -33.38 -2.00
CA VAL A 170 -11.92 -32.73 -0.68
C VAL A 170 -12.52 -31.33 -0.84
N VAL A 171 -12.11 -30.60 -1.88
CA VAL A 171 -12.67 -29.28 -2.19
C VAL A 171 -14.14 -29.39 -2.59
N GLU A 172 -14.54 -30.40 -3.37
CA GLU A 172 -15.96 -30.66 -3.70
C GLU A 172 -16.84 -30.92 -2.46
N LYS A 173 -16.25 -31.28 -1.31
CA LYS A 173 -16.96 -31.50 -0.05
C LYS A 173 -17.07 -30.23 0.83
N TRP A 174 -16.53 -29.10 0.38
CA TRP A 174 -16.67 -27.82 1.08
C TRP A 174 -18.12 -27.33 0.99
N PRO A 175 -18.74 -26.89 2.11
CA PRO A 175 -20.16 -26.54 2.12
C PRO A 175 -20.61 -25.60 1.00
N ILE A 176 -19.92 -24.48 0.78
CA ILE A 176 -20.27 -23.54 -0.30
C ILE A 176 -20.09 -24.13 -1.71
N VAL A 177 -19.09 -25.01 -1.89
CA VAL A 177 -18.85 -25.71 -3.15
C VAL A 177 -19.94 -26.76 -3.40
N GLN A 178 -20.44 -27.42 -2.36
CA GLN A 178 -21.59 -28.31 -2.47
C GLN A 178 -22.87 -27.54 -2.79
N ALA A 179 -23.04 -26.35 -2.22
CA ALA A 179 -24.19 -25.49 -2.48
C ALA A 179 -24.23 -24.99 -3.94
N PHE A 180 -23.08 -24.92 -4.62
CA PHE A 180 -23.02 -24.62 -6.06
C PHE A 180 -23.85 -25.60 -6.91
N ALA A 181 -24.01 -26.85 -6.48
CA ALA A 181 -24.76 -27.85 -7.24
C ALA A 181 -26.29 -27.78 -7.05
N LEU A 182 -26.79 -26.90 -6.18
CA LEU A 182 -28.23 -26.75 -5.92
C LEU A 182 -28.98 -26.26 -7.16
N GLU A 183 -30.05 -26.95 -7.54
CA GLU A 183 -30.87 -26.58 -8.69
C GLU A 183 -31.62 -25.25 -8.42
N GLY A 184 -31.59 -24.35 -9.40
CA GLY A 184 -32.34 -23.09 -9.38
C GLY A 184 -31.61 -21.89 -8.80
N ILE A 185 -30.80 -22.08 -7.75
CA ILE A 185 -30.01 -21.00 -7.09
C ILE A 185 -28.51 -21.17 -7.36
N GLY A 186 -28.05 -22.41 -7.44
CA GLY A 186 -26.66 -22.76 -7.72
C GLY A 186 -26.31 -22.65 -9.20
N GLY A 187 -25.09 -23.09 -9.52
CA GLY A 187 -24.58 -23.10 -10.88
C GLY A 187 -25.02 -24.30 -11.71
N ASP A 188 -25.87 -25.20 -11.21
CA ASP A 188 -26.33 -26.46 -11.82
C ASP A 188 -25.21 -27.49 -12.14
N GLY A 189 -25.06 -28.52 -11.29
CA GLY A 189 -24.08 -29.61 -11.44
C GLY A 189 -22.85 -29.46 -10.52
N PHE A 190 -22.02 -30.51 -10.44
CA PHE A 190 -20.82 -30.52 -9.59
C PHE A 190 -19.80 -29.46 -10.01
N PHE A 191 -19.18 -28.81 -9.03
CA PHE A 191 -18.26 -27.69 -9.27
C PHE A 191 -17.04 -28.12 -10.08
N THR A 192 -16.45 -29.26 -9.70
CA THR A 192 -15.27 -29.87 -10.35
C THR A 192 -15.54 -30.49 -11.71
N MET A 193 -16.81 -30.61 -12.12
CA MET A 193 -17.17 -30.95 -13.51
C MET A 193 -17.18 -29.73 -14.43
N LYS A 194 -17.33 -28.51 -13.87
CA LYS A 194 -17.35 -27.26 -14.64
C LYS A 194 -16.00 -26.56 -14.65
N TYR A 195 -15.29 -26.57 -13.53
CA TYR A 195 -14.04 -25.87 -13.36
C TYR A 195 -12.90 -26.84 -13.05
N GLU A 196 -11.75 -26.63 -13.68
CA GLU A 196 -10.52 -27.37 -13.39
C GLU A 196 -9.80 -26.72 -12.19
N LEU A 197 -9.60 -27.49 -11.11
CA LEU A 197 -8.97 -26.99 -9.89
C LEU A 197 -7.48 -27.32 -9.84
N GLN A 198 -6.68 -26.36 -9.38
CA GLN A 198 -5.24 -26.53 -9.22
C GLN A 198 -4.75 -25.97 -7.87
N ASP A 199 -3.78 -26.63 -7.26
CA ASP A 199 -3.12 -26.12 -6.06
C ASP A 199 -2.15 -24.98 -6.42
N VAL A 200 -2.29 -23.82 -5.78
CA VAL A 200 -1.41 -22.65 -5.94
C VAL A 200 -0.58 -22.34 -4.69
N SER A 201 -0.61 -23.20 -3.67
CA SER A 201 0.03 -22.96 -2.37
C SER A 201 1.53 -22.66 -2.49
N LEU A 202 2.27 -23.45 -3.29
CA LEU A 202 3.71 -23.27 -3.48
C LEU A 202 4.06 -21.92 -4.12
N ASN A 203 3.28 -21.49 -5.12
CA ASN A 203 3.47 -20.19 -5.77
C ASN A 203 3.21 -19.04 -4.80
N LEU A 204 2.17 -19.17 -3.97
CA LEU A 204 1.82 -18.18 -2.97
C LEU A 204 2.84 -18.09 -1.83
N TRP A 205 3.43 -19.21 -1.40
CA TRP A 205 4.49 -19.18 -0.38
C TRP A 205 5.72 -18.40 -0.82
N ASN A 206 6.05 -18.42 -2.11
CA ASN A 206 7.12 -17.56 -2.66
C ASN A 206 6.75 -16.08 -2.49
N VAL A 207 5.49 -15.71 -2.73
CA VAL A 207 4.98 -14.34 -2.52
C VAL A 207 5.04 -13.94 -1.04
N TYR A 208 4.57 -14.80 -0.13
CA TYR A 208 4.54 -14.52 1.32
C TYR A 208 5.93 -14.35 1.93
N SER A 209 6.94 -15.01 1.34
CA SER A 209 8.31 -15.01 1.86
C SER A 209 9.01 -13.65 1.73
N ARG A 210 8.54 -12.77 0.84
CA ARG A 210 9.16 -11.47 0.52
C ARG A 210 8.94 -10.46 1.65
N MET A 211 9.97 -9.69 1.97
CA MET A 211 9.84 -8.59 2.92
C MET A 211 9.22 -7.37 2.22
N ASP A 212 8.10 -6.92 2.74
CA ASP A 212 7.45 -5.66 2.39
C ASP A 212 7.36 -4.75 3.63
N PRO A 213 6.90 -3.49 3.51
CA PRO A 213 6.91 -2.58 4.65
C PRO A 213 6.10 -3.07 5.85
N MET A 214 5.00 -3.80 5.64
CA MET A 214 4.18 -4.35 6.73
C MET A 214 4.86 -5.54 7.41
N SER A 215 5.49 -6.43 6.63
CA SER A 215 6.31 -7.53 7.16
C SER A 215 7.53 -6.99 7.93
N LEU A 216 8.16 -5.92 7.42
CA LEU A 216 9.25 -5.24 8.11
C LEU A 216 8.78 -4.59 9.42
N GLU A 217 7.63 -3.91 9.43
CA GLU A 217 7.06 -3.31 10.65
C GLU A 217 6.73 -4.37 11.70
N ASN A 218 6.11 -5.49 11.29
CA ASN A 218 5.86 -6.62 12.18
C ASN A 218 7.17 -7.21 12.74
N MET A 219 8.19 -7.39 11.89
CA MET A 219 9.50 -7.87 12.33
C MET A 219 10.19 -6.88 13.28
N LEU A 220 10.10 -5.57 13.05
CA LEU A 220 10.70 -4.55 13.91
C LEU A 220 9.99 -4.45 15.28
N SER A 221 8.66 -4.51 15.28
CA SER A 221 7.85 -4.34 16.50
C SER A 221 7.77 -5.59 17.38
N LYS A 222 7.73 -6.78 16.77
CA LYS A 222 7.61 -8.06 17.49
C LYS A 222 8.95 -8.80 17.55
N ASP A 223 9.47 -9.22 16.40
CA ASP A 223 10.59 -10.16 16.36
C ASP A 223 11.90 -9.54 16.85
N LEU A 224 12.22 -8.32 16.41
CA LEU A 224 13.42 -7.60 16.83
C LEU A 224 13.37 -7.23 18.31
N ALA A 225 12.21 -6.83 18.82
CA ALA A 225 12.03 -6.52 20.24
C ALA A 225 12.29 -7.76 21.12
N VAL A 226 11.74 -8.91 20.75
CA VAL A 226 12.00 -10.19 21.46
C VAL A 226 13.46 -10.60 21.32
N PHE A 227 14.05 -10.43 20.13
CA PHE A 227 15.46 -10.75 19.86
C PHE A 227 16.41 -9.88 20.71
N GLU A 228 16.19 -8.56 20.75
CA GLU A 228 16.94 -7.62 21.60
C GLU A 228 16.78 -7.93 23.09
N HIS A 229 15.58 -8.35 23.50
CA HIS A 229 15.35 -8.77 24.88
C HIS A 229 16.25 -9.95 25.27
N GLN A 230 16.46 -10.93 24.38
CA GLN A 230 17.37 -12.05 24.69
C GLN A 230 18.81 -11.59 24.90
N TRP A 231 19.29 -10.63 24.10
CA TRP A 231 20.61 -10.03 24.32
C TRP A 231 20.67 -9.25 25.62
N THR A 232 19.60 -8.52 25.98
CA THR A 232 19.51 -7.79 27.24
C THR A 232 19.57 -8.75 28.43
N SER A 233 18.83 -9.86 28.38
CA SER A 233 18.86 -10.92 29.39
C SER A 233 20.23 -11.60 29.46
N PHE A 234 20.88 -11.82 28.31
CA PHE A 234 22.26 -12.31 28.26
C PHE A 234 23.20 -11.37 29.03
N PHE A 235 23.21 -10.06 28.76
CA PHE A 235 24.07 -9.13 29.50
C PHE A 235 23.69 -9.04 30.99
N ALA A 236 22.40 -9.05 31.32
CA ALA A 236 21.94 -9.00 32.70
C ALA A 236 22.40 -10.20 33.53
N ASN A 237 22.43 -11.41 32.93
CA ASN A 237 22.96 -12.60 33.58
C ASN A 237 24.45 -12.43 33.94
N PHE A 238 25.26 -11.87 33.02
CA PHE A 238 26.65 -11.58 33.32
C PHE A 238 26.81 -10.49 34.39
N ASP A 239 25.93 -9.47 34.41
CA ASP A 239 25.96 -8.39 35.40
C ASP A 239 25.63 -8.87 36.82
N ILE A 240 24.75 -9.87 36.96
CA ILE A 240 24.41 -10.49 38.24
C ILE A 240 25.57 -11.39 38.72
N GLU A 241 26.19 -12.13 37.80
CA GLU A 241 27.23 -13.12 38.09
C GLU A 241 28.66 -12.52 38.18
N ILE A 242 28.83 -11.19 38.09
CA ILE A 242 30.15 -10.52 38.17
C ILE A 242 31.03 -11.05 39.32
N PRO A 243 30.53 -11.27 40.56
CA PRO A 243 31.36 -11.78 41.66
C PRO A 243 31.85 -13.23 41.48
N PHE A 244 31.22 -14.01 40.60
CA PHE A 244 31.48 -15.44 40.38
C PHE A 244 31.78 -15.78 38.91
N LEU A 245 32.17 -14.77 38.12
CA LEU A 245 32.29 -14.89 36.66
C LEU A 245 33.28 -15.98 36.22
N LEU A 246 34.27 -16.31 37.04
CA LEU A 246 35.20 -17.43 36.83
C LEU A 246 34.54 -18.82 36.83
N GLU A 247 33.44 -18.98 37.57
CA GLU A 247 32.66 -20.22 37.69
C GLU A 247 31.51 -20.31 36.68
N LEU A 248 31.35 -19.29 35.83
CA LEU A 248 30.31 -19.29 34.81
C LEU A 248 30.64 -20.30 33.71
N SER A 249 29.69 -21.19 33.40
CA SER A 249 29.81 -22.16 32.31
C SER A 249 29.23 -21.66 31.00
N GLU A 250 29.66 -22.27 29.88
CA GLU A 250 29.10 -22.00 28.55
C GLU A 250 27.57 -22.25 28.51
N SER A 251 27.08 -23.24 29.25
CA SER A 251 25.66 -23.60 29.31
C SER A 251 24.83 -22.55 30.05
N GLN A 252 25.35 -22.00 31.14
CA GLN A 252 24.72 -20.94 31.92
C GLN A 252 24.71 -19.63 31.14
N ALA A 253 25.84 -19.27 30.53
CA ALA A 253 25.96 -18.07 29.70
C ALA A 253 25.03 -18.10 28.48
N GLY A 254 24.89 -19.26 27.83
CA GLY A 254 24.06 -19.44 26.63
C GLY A 254 22.58 -19.70 26.90
N GLU A 255 22.14 -19.80 28.16
CA GLU A 255 20.77 -20.21 28.51
C GLU A 255 19.68 -19.35 27.85
N PRO A 256 19.75 -18.00 27.85
CA PRO A 256 18.71 -17.17 27.24
C PRO A 256 18.51 -17.47 25.75
N PHE A 257 19.62 -17.66 25.01
CA PHE A 257 19.55 -17.96 23.58
C PHE A 257 19.05 -19.37 23.31
N ARG A 258 19.47 -20.34 24.12
CA ARG A 258 19.06 -21.75 23.99
C ARG A 258 17.57 -21.90 24.25
N SER A 259 17.08 -21.36 25.36
CA SER A 259 15.67 -21.47 25.75
C SER A 259 14.78 -20.75 24.74
N TYR A 260 15.15 -19.53 24.32
CA TYR A 260 14.45 -18.81 23.25
C TYR A 260 14.33 -19.62 21.96
N PHE A 261 15.45 -20.16 21.46
CA PHE A 261 15.45 -20.93 20.22
C PHE A 261 14.68 -22.25 20.37
N SER A 262 14.91 -22.98 21.46
CA SER A 262 14.28 -24.29 21.70
C SER A 262 12.76 -24.16 21.81
N HIS A 263 12.26 -23.21 22.61
CA HIS A 263 10.82 -22.95 22.74
C HIS A 263 10.20 -22.49 21.42
N GLY A 264 10.90 -21.66 20.65
CA GLY A 264 10.42 -21.25 19.33
C GLY A 264 10.35 -22.42 18.34
N MET A 265 11.27 -23.38 18.43
CA MET A 265 11.30 -24.55 17.56
C MET A 265 10.25 -25.62 17.92
N ILE A 266 9.77 -25.70 19.18
CA ILE A 266 8.71 -26.64 19.61
C ILE A 266 7.45 -26.52 18.73
N SER A 267 7.13 -25.30 18.31
CA SER A 267 5.96 -25.00 17.48
C SER A 267 6.31 -24.85 15.99
N SER A 268 7.51 -25.27 15.57
CA SER A 268 7.98 -25.15 14.20
C SER A 268 8.04 -26.53 13.53
N HIS A 269 7.45 -26.63 12.34
CA HIS A 269 7.57 -27.83 11.49
C HIS A 269 8.80 -27.76 10.57
N VAL A 270 9.79 -26.92 10.92
CA VAL A 270 11.02 -26.73 10.14
C VAL A 270 11.96 -27.89 10.44
N THR A 271 12.10 -28.81 9.48
CA THR A 271 12.96 -30.00 9.57
C THR A 271 14.43 -29.71 9.22
N GLU A 272 14.72 -28.56 8.60
CA GLU A 272 16.08 -28.16 8.21
C GLU A 272 16.84 -27.45 9.34
N ASN A 273 17.57 -28.23 10.13
CA ASN A 273 18.57 -27.72 11.06
C ASN A 273 19.85 -27.36 10.30
N SER A 274 19.88 -26.23 9.60
CA SER A 274 21.14 -25.77 9.00
C SER A 274 22.15 -25.45 10.12
N PRO A 275 23.39 -25.96 10.07
CA PRO A 275 24.38 -25.76 11.14
C PRO A 275 24.75 -24.27 11.34
N HIS A 276 24.56 -23.44 10.30
CA HIS A 276 24.83 -22.00 10.33
C HIS A 276 23.78 -21.16 11.07
N ARG A 277 22.64 -21.75 11.43
CA ARG A 277 21.48 -21.05 12.03
C ARG A 277 21.11 -21.65 13.39
N GLN A 278 22.11 -21.90 14.22
CA GLN A 278 21.92 -22.35 15.60
C GLN A 278 22.56 -21.37 16.58
N PRO A 279 21.96 -21.17 17.77
CA PRO A 279 22.60 -20.38 18.81
C PRO A 279 23.76 -21.17 19.44
N PHE A 280 24.81 -20.46 19.85
CA PHE A 280 25.93 -21.05 20.60
C PHE A 280 26.63 -19.99 21.46
N VAL A 281 27.34 -20.45 22.50
CA VAL A 281 28.28 -19.65 23.30
C VAL A 281 29.50 -20.53 23.55
N LEU A 282 30.67 -20.07 23.11
CA LEU A 282 31.94 -20.80 23.25
C LEU A 282 33.00 -19.89 23.87
N PHE A 283 33.73 -20.39 24.86
CA PHE A 283 34.76 -19.65 25.58
C PHE A 283 36.16 -19.96 25.06
N GLY A 284 37.02 -18.93 24.98
CA GLY A 284 38.45 -19.05 24.70
C GLY A 284 38.81 -20.09 23.64
N THR A 285 39.61 -21.08 24.04
CA THR A 285 40.15 -22.12 23.14
C THR A 285 39.12 -23.12 22.64
N HIS A 286 37.92 -23.17 23.22
CA HIS A 286 36.81 -23.99 22.75
C HIS A 286 36.14 -23.40 21.50
N SER A 287 36.38 -22.13 21.17
CA SER A 287 35.95 -21.48 19.93
C SER A 287 36.78 -21.89 18.70
N THR A 288 37.06 -23.19 18.53
CA THR A 288 37.82 -23.71 17.37
C THR A 288 37.00 -23.67 16.08
N ARG A 289 37.69 -23.73 14.93
CA ARG A 289 37.02 -23.85 13.61
C ARG A 289 36.02 -25.00 13.54
N ASP A 290 36.33 -26.15 14.13
CA ASP A 290 35.47 -27.33 14.08
C ASP A 290 34.22 -27.14 14.93
N ASN A 291 34.36 -26.63 16.16
CA ASN A 291 33.23 -26.37 17.06
C ASN A 291 32.28 -25.28 16.55
N LEU A 292 32.82 -24.26 15.86
CA LEU A 292 32.01 -23.24 15.20
C LEU A 292 31.25 -23.76 13.98
N ARG A 293 31.71 -24.86 13.37
CA ARG A 293 31.09 -25.48 12.18
C ARG A 293 30.09 -26.58 12.51
N THR A 294 30.29 -27.30 13.61
CA THR A 294 29.44 -28.42 14.00
C THR A 294 28.06 -28.01 14.52
N GLY A 295 27.85 -26.71 14.82
CA GLY A 295 26.56 -26.21 15.31
C GLY A 295 26.18 -26.91 16.62
N SER A 296 26.69 -26.45 17.75
CA SER A 296 26.46 -27.13 19.04
C SER A 296 25.10 -26.76 19.64
N PHE A 297 23.99 -27.08 18.98
CA PHE A 297 22.69 -27.09 19.65
C PHE A 297 22.62 -28.19 20.73
N ASN A 298 23.41 -29.26 20.59
CA ASN A 298 23.44 -30.38 21.53
C ASN A 298 24.55 -30.21 22.58
N PHE A 299 24.12 -29.88 23.81
CA PHE A 299 24.86 -29.86 25.07
C PHE A 299 26.08 -28.91 25.15
N PRO A 300 25.88 -27.61 25.44
CA PRO A 300 26.97 -26.79 25.97
C PRO A 300 27.51 -27.43 27.26
N SER A 301 28.83 -27.45 27.39
CA SER A 301 29.50 -28.14 28.48
C SER A 301 29.35 -27.36 29.79
N GLU A 302 28.77 -27.99 30.82
CA GLU A 302 28.86 -27.49 32.20
C GLU A 302 30.31 -27.46 32.71
N GLY A 303 31.23 -28.20 32.05
CA GLY A 303 32.64 -28.29 32.43
C GLY A 303 33.54 -27.22 31.80
N HIS A 304 33.08 -26.51 30.77
CA HIS A 304 33.83 -25.40 30.16
C HIS A 304 33.45 -24.10 30.87
N LEU A 305 34.33 -23.68 31.76
CA LEU A 305 34.19 -22.52 32.63
C LEU A 305 35.13 -21.41 32.16
N VAL A 306 34.81 -20.18 32.53
CA VAL A 306 35.71 -19.05 32.24
C VAL A 306 37.12 -19.30 32.81
N ARG A 307 37.24 -19.91 33.99
CA ARG A 307 38.54 -20.19 34.62
C ARG A 307 39.44 -21.22 33.93
N ASN A 308 38.90 -22.11 33.09
CA ASN A 308 39.64 -23.29 32.59
C ASN A 308 39.66 -23.44 31.06
N THR A 309 39.06 -22.50 30.30
CA THR A 309 38.93 -22.59 28.83
C THR A 309 39.94 -21.73 28.07
N GLY A 310 40.96 -21.19 28.75
CA GLY A 310 42.09 -20.48 28.15
C GLY A 310 43.23 -21.41 27.69
N PRO A 311 44.28 -20.87 27.05
CA PRO A 311 45.46 -21.62 26.66
C PRO A 311 46.04 -22.40 27.85
N ALA A 312 46.38 -23.68 27.63
CA ALA A 312 46.87 -24.59 28.68
C ALA A 312 45.96 -24.70 29.93
N GLY A 313 44.65 -24.50 29.80
CA GLY A 313 43.68 -24.58 30.90
C GLY A 313 43.64 -23.35 31.80
N SER A 314 44.16 -22.21 31.32
CA SER A 314 44.09 -20.91 32.02
C SER A 314 42.72 -20.23 31.87
N ILE A 315 42.59 -19.00 32.36
CA ILE A 315 41.38 -18.19 32.24
C ILE A 315 41.16 -17.82 30.76
N ALA A 316 39.94 -18.03 30.26
CA ALA A 316 39.51 -17.63 28.92
C ALA A 316 39.63 -16.10 28.74
N LYS A 317 40.11 -15.66 27.58
CA LYS A 317 40.32 -14.23 27.28
C LYS A 317 39.16 -13.60 26.51
N HIS A 318 38.34 -14.41 25.87
CA HIS A 318 37.16 -13.98 25.12
C HIS A 318 36.09 -15.07 25.07
N MET A 319 34.92 -14.70 24.56
CA MET A 319 33.87 -15.62 24.17
C MET A 319 33.32 -15.26 22.79
N VAL A 320 32.81 -16.26 22.09
CA VAL A 320 32.03 -16.09 20.86
C VAL A 320 30.61 -16.52 21.12
N ALA A 321 29.66 -15.61 20.89
CA ALA A 321 28.24 -15.84 21.12
C ALA A 321 27.45 -15.59 19.84
N GLN A 322 26.51 -16.48 19.52
CA GLN A 322 25.56 -16.33 18.43
C GLN A 322 24.13 -16.50 18.94
N CYS A 323 23.28 -15.54 18.62
CA CYS A 323 21.84 -15.62 18.83
C CYS A 323 21.13 -15.68 17.46
N VAL A 324 20.12 -16.55 17.36
CA VAL A 324 19.34 -16.77 16.13
C VAL A 324 17.86 -16.74 16.48
N SER A 325 17.08 -16.02 15.68
CA SER A 325 15.62 -16.08 15.77
C SER A 325 15.11 -17.42 15.24
N PRO A 326 14.30 -18.17 16.00
CA PRO A 326 13.84 -19.51 15.63
C PRO A 326 12.88 -19.49 14.43
N LYS A 327 12.01 -18.47 14.36
CA LYS A 327 10.96 -18.32 13.32
C LYS A 327 11.12 -17.02 12.53
N GLY A 328 12.36 -16.61 12.28
CA GLY A 328 12.61 -15.32 11.64
C GLY A 328 14.02 -15.19 11.06
N PRO A 329 14.27 -14.15 10.27
CA PRO A 329 15.53 -14.01 9.56
C PRO A 329 16.68 -13.46 10.43
N LEU A 330 16.39 -12.95 11.63
CA LEU A 330 17.38 -12.31 12.48
C LEU A 330 18.40 -13.32 13.04
N ALA A 331 19.68 -12.99 12.88
CA ALA A 331 20.80 -13.64 13.53
C ALA A 331 21.96 -12.67 13.65
N CYS A 332 22.70 -12.75 14.74
CA CYS A 332 23.99 -12.07 14.83
C CYS A 332 24.93 -12.78 15.80
N SER A 333 26.22 -12.61 15.54
CA SER A 333 27.32 -13.21 16.30
C SER A 333 28.25 -12.10 16.78
N ARG A 334 28.72 -12.23 18.01
CA ARG A 334 29.54 -11.24 18.72
C ARG A 334 30.71 -11.94 19.40
N THR A 335 31.83 -11.24 19.46
CA THR A 335 32.98 -11.63 20.28
C THR A 335 33.11 -10.64 21.41
N TYR A 336 33.10 -11.13 22.66
CA TYR A 336 33.25 -10.30 23.84
C TYR A 336 34.44 -10.76 24.68
N PHE A 337 34.93 -9.90 25.57
CA PHE A 337 36.23 -10.09 26.22
C PHE A 337 36.12 -10.30 27.73
N PHE A 338 37.00 -11.13 28.26
CA PHE A 338 37.19 -11.36 29.69
C PHE A 338 38.51 -10.73 30.11
N GLY A 339 38.42 -9.54 30.70
CA GLY A 339 39.53 -8.71 31.15
C GLY A 339 39.64 -7.37 30.41
N ALA A 340 40.57 -6.54 30.86
CA ALA A 340 40.73 -5.17 30.36
C ALA A 340 41.30 -5.12 28.93
N THR A 341 40.77 -4.22 28.09
CA THR A 341 41.20 -4.06 26.69
C THR A 341 42.19 -2.91 26.47
N HIS A 342 42.38 -2.09 27.51
CA HIS A 342 43.32 -0.97 27.57
C HIS A 342 43.85 -0.83 29.00
N VAL A 343 44.91 -0.05 29.16
CA VAL A 343 45.41 0.35 30.49
C VAL A 343 45.11 1.83 30.70
N PRO A 344 44.36 2.23 31.74
CA PRO A 344 44.11 3.64 32.02
C PRO A 344 45.43 4.41 32.15
N TYR A 345 45.49 5.62 31.59
CA TYR A 345 46.65 6.49 31.76
C TYR A 345 46.75 6.94 33.22
N LEU A 346 47.90 6.69 33.87
CA LEU A 346 48.14 6.99 35.30
C LEU A 346 49.29 7.98 35.55
N GLY A 347 49.79 8.64 34.51
CA GLY A 347 50.88 9.63 34.60
C GLY A 347 52.28 9.11 34.28
N ASP A 348 52.49 7.79 34.25
CA ASP A 348 53.75 7.13 33.85
C ASP A 348 53.50 5.98 32.85
N ASP A 349 54.46 5.73 31.94
CA ASP A 349 54.46 4.62 30.99
C ASP A 349 54.87 3.30 31.70
N GLU A 350 54.01 2.74 32.55
CA GLU A 350 54.23 1.38 33.07
C GLU A 350 54.06 0.32 31.95
N LYS A 351 54.92 -0.72 31.96
CA LYS A 351 54.81 -1.83 31.01
C LYS A 351 53.50 -2.60 31.22
N LEU A 352 52.80 -2.88 30.12
CA LEU A 352 51.55 -3.63 30.15
C LEU A 352 51.71 -5.03 30.79
N PRO A 353 50.74 -5.49 31.60
CA PRO A 353 50.62 -6.91 31.94
C PRO A 353 50.42 -7.75 30.67
N ARG A 354 51.16 -8.85 30.51
CA ARG A 354 51.07 -9.74 29.33
C ARG A 354 49.67 -10.23 29.01
N THR A 355 48.83 -10.44 30.04
CA THR A 355 47.41 -10.82 29.89
C THR A 355 46.61 -9.75 29.15
N THR A 356 46.85 -8.48 29.48
CA THR A 356 46.19 -7.33 28.84
C THR A 356 46.66 -7.17 27.39
N GLU A 357 47.90 -7.54 27.07
CA GLU A 357 48.40 -7.55 25.69
C GLU A 357 47.69 -8.60 24.81
N GLN A 358 47.42 -9.81 25.34
CA GLN A 358 46.66 -10.85 24.62
C GLN A 358 45.20 -10.45 24.35
N ILE A 359 44.53 -9.82 25.33
CA ILE A 359 43.14 -9.34 25.17
C ILE A 359 43.09 -8.15 24.20
N ARG A 360 44.06 -7.22 24.32
CA ARG A 360 44.22 -6.11 23.39
C ARG A 360 44.45 -6.61 21.96
N LEU A 361 45.27 -7.64 21.79
CA LEU A 361 45.48 -8.29 20.50
C LEU A 361 44.17 -8.84 19.91
N LEU A 362 43.42 -9.66 20.67
CA LEU A 362 42.15 -10.22 20.21
C LEU A 362 41.11 -9.15 19.89
N SER A 363 41.03 -8.10 20.72
CA SER A 363 40.11 -6.98 20.51
C SER A 363 40.46 -6.14 19.28
N GLN A 364 41.74 -5.98 18.96
CA GLN A 364 42.19 -5.35 17.70
C GLN A 364 41.84 -6.19 16.47
N VAL A 365 42.04 -7.51 16.52
CA VAL A 365 41.61 -8.40 15.42
C VAL A 365 40.09 -8.32 15.24
N TYR A 366 39.34 -8.37 16.34
CA TYR A 366 37.88 -8.27 16.30
C TYR A 366 37.36 -6.91 15.79
N ALA A 367 38.03 -5.82 16.15
CA ALA A 367 37.78 -4.48 15.64
C ALA A 367 37.93 -4.43 14.10
N ALA A 368 39.04 -4.96 13.58
CA ALA A 368 39.29 -5.03 12.14
C ALA A 368 38.26 -5.93 11.41
N VAL A 369 37.85 -7.04 12.02
CA VAL A 369 36.79 -7.92 11.49
C VAL A 369 35.44 -7.19 11.45
N THR A 370 35.12 -6.41 12.48
CA THR A 370 33.89 -5.62 12.54
C THR A 370 33.84 -4.57 11.42
N GLU A 371 34.92 -3.82 11.24
CA GLU A 371 35.03 -2.85 10.14
C GLU A 371 34.93 -3.51 8.77
N ALA A 372 35.59 -4.65 8.58
CA ALA A 372 35.53 -5.41 7.34
C ALA A 372 34.11 -5.84 6.97
N VAL A 373 33.33 -6.38 7.91
CA VAL A 373 31.93 -6.77 7.67
C VAL A 373 31.06 -5.56 7.37
N LEU A 374 31.20 -4.45 8.10
CA LEU A 374 30.41 -3.24 7.87
C LEU A 374 30.73 -2.61 6.51
N ALA A 375 32.00 -2.58 6.10
CA ALA A 375 32.43 -2.15 4.77
C ALA A 375 31.88 -3.07 3.67
N ALA A 376 31.89 -4.39 3.92
CA ALA A 376 31.34 -5.37 3.00
C ALA A 376 29.82 -5.23 2.83
N ILE A 377 29.06 -4.95 3.91
CA ILE A 377 27.63 -4.66 3.85
C ILE A 377 27.38 -3.41 3.00
N ALA A 378 28.12 -2.32 3.23
CA ALA A 378 27.99 -1.10 2.45
C ALA A 378 28.34 -1.31 0.96
N CYS A 379 29.35 -2.13 0.67
CA CYS A 379 29.71 -2.52 -0.69
C CYS A 379 28.63 -3.38 -1.35
N TYR A 380 28.11 -4.39 -0.64
CA TYR A 380 27.06 -5.27 -1.12
C TYR A 380 25.77 -4.49 -1.40
N ALA A 381 25.37 -3.58 -0.50
CA ALA A 381 24.18 -2.74 -0.71
C ALA A 381 24.25 -1.90 -1.99
N LYS A 382 25.45 -1.44 -2.38
CA LYS A 382 25.67 -0.64 -3.60
C LYS A 382 25.82 -1.47 -4.87
N THR A 383 26.37 -2.68 -4.77
CA THR A 383 26.80 -3.48 -5.93
C THR A 383 26.00 -4.76 -6.15
N CYS A 384 25.23 -5.19 -5.15
CA CYS A 384 24.56 -6.49 -5.06
C CYS A 384 25.50 -7.69 -5.34
N SER A 385 26.82 -7.53 -5.19
CA SER A 385 27.81 -8.53 -5.58
C SER A 385 28.54 -9.11 -4.36
N LEU A 386 28.38 -10.42 -4.14
CA LEU A 386 29.10 -11.13 -3.08
C LEU A 386 30.62 -11.08 -3.30
N ALA A 387 31.08 -11.21 -4.54
CA ALA A 387 32.51 -11.21 -4.87
C ALA A 387 33.18 -9.87 -4.52
N LYS A 388 32.56 -8.74 -4.92
CA LYS A 388 33.06 -7.39 -4.58
C LYS A 388 32.99 -7.12 -3.08
N ALA A 389 31.91 -7.53 -2.42
CA ALA A 389 31.79 -7.38 -0.97
C ALA A 389 32.88 -8.16 -0.22
N LYS A 390 33.18 -9.39 -0.67
CA LYS A 390 34.26 -10.21 -0.11
C LYS A 390 35.63 -9.56 -0.32
N GLU A 391 35.90 -9.04 -1.51
CA GLU A 391 37.16 -8.33 -1.81
C GLU A 391 37.34 -7.11 -0.90
N VAL A 392 36.30 -6.28 -0.75
CA VAL A 392 36.32 -5.12 0.16
C VAL A 392 36.51 -5.55 1.62
N ALA A 393 35.86 -6.65 2.04
CA ALA A 393 36.01 -7.19 3.39
C ALA A 393 37.47 -7.58 3.66
N GLU A 394 38.08 -8.35 2.75
CA GLU A 394 39.46 -8.80 2.88
C GLU A 394 40.45 -7.62 2.86
N GLN A 395 40.27 -6.64 1.97
CA GLN A 395 41.11 -5.43 1.92
C GLN A 395 40.99 -4.56 3.19
N THR A 396 39.78 -4.41 3.72
CA THR A 396 39.53 -3.63 4.94
C THR A 396 40.14 -4.34 6.16
N LEU A 397 39.95 -5.66 6.27
CA LEU A 397 40.60 -6.46 7.30
C LEU A 397 42.12 -6.34 7.22
N GLU A 398 42.68 -6.45 6.02
CA GLU A 398 44.11 -6.30 5.80
C GLU A 398 44.62 -4.94 6.27
N SER A 399 43.89 -3.86 5.97
CA SER A 399 44.27 -2.50 6.35
C SER A 399 44.19 -2.29 7.87
N GLY A 400 43.15 -2.81 8.52
CA GLY A 400 43.01 -2.75 9.98
C GLY A 400 44.13 -3.50 10.73
N LEU A 401 44.64 -4.59 10.14
CA LEU A 401 45.77 -5.35 10.68
C LEU A 401 47.15 -4.66 10.46
N VAL A 402 47.27 -3.65 9.58
CA VAL A 402 48.53 -2.90 9.35
C VAL A 402 48.79 -1.86 10.45
N PHE A 403 47.74 -1.33 11.09
CA PHE A 403 47.84 -0.27 12.11
C PHE A 403 48.16 -0.76 13.53
N THR A 404 48.49 -2.04 13.68
CA THR A 404 48.71 -2.70 14.97
C THR A 404 50.06 -3.42 14.97
N GLU A 405 50.57 -3.81 16.14
CA GLU A 405 51.85 -4.55 16.33
C GLU A 405 51.85 -5.96 15.67
N LEU A 406 50.86 -6.24 14.81
CA LEU A 406 50.48 -7.50 14.20
C LEU A 406 51.06 -7.76 12.81
N VAL A 407 51.81 -6.80 12.24
CA VAL A 407 52.42 -6.89 10.90
C VAL A 407 53.11 -8.26 10.62
N PRO A 408 53.84 -8.89 11.56
CA PRO A 408 54.50 -10.17 11.32
C PRO A 408 53.55 -11.37 11.09
N PHE A 409 52.29 -11.29 11.55
CA PHE A 409 51.34 -12.41 11.59
C PHE A 409 50.22 -12.30 10.55
N LYS A 410 50.27 -11.25 9.72
CA LYS A 410 49.26 -10.93 8.70
C LYS A 410 48.99 -12.10 7.74
N ALA A 411 50.05 -12.77 7.27
CA ALA A 411 49.94 -13.88 6.32
C ALA A 411 49.27 -15.12 6.94
N GLU A 412 49.58 -15.42 8.21
CA GLU A 412 48.98 -16.56 8.91
C GLU A 412 47.50 -16.33 9.19
N LEU A 413 47.14 -15.15 9.74
CA LEU A 413 45.74 -14.79 10.02
C LEU A 413 44.89 -14.82 8.75
N ARG A 414 45.42 -14.30 7.63
CA ARG A 414 44.74 -14.28 6.32
C ARG A 414 44.32 -15.68 5.86
N SER A 415 45.17 -16.69 6.07
CA SER A 415 44.87 -18.07 5.67
C SER A 415 43.71 -18.71 6.46
N LYS A 416 43.34 -18.12 7.60
CA LYS A 416 42.31 -18.60 8.52
C LYS A 416 41.02 -17.77 8.49
N VAL A 417 40.86 -16.87 7.51
CA VAL A 417 39.67 -16.03 7.35
C VAL A 417 38.58 -16.76 6.55
N ALA A 418 37.33 -16.65 6.98
CA ALA A 418 36.16 -16.97 6.17
C ALA A 418 35.16 -15.82 6.19
N PHE A 419 34.63 -15.48 5.01
CA PHE A 419 33.60 -14.47 4.82
C PHE A 419 32.44 -15.04 4.01
N HIS A 420 31.21 -14.76 4.43
CA HIS A 420 30.01 -15.13 3.70
C HIS A 420 28.86 -14.14 3.92
N ILE A 421 27.95 -14.08 2.94
CA ILE A 421 26.65 -13.42 3.07
C ILE A 421 25.59 -14.47 2.74
N HIS A 422 24.56 -14.58 3.56
CA HIS A 422 23.43 -15.47 3.33
C HIS A 422 22.14 -14.65 3.32
N ALA A 423 21.29 -14.83 2.30
CA ALA A 423 19.92 -14.34 2.37
C ALA A 423 19.06 -15.33 3.15
N VAL A 424 18.15 -14.81 3.96
CA VAL A 424 17.27 -15.59 4.82
C VAL A 424 15.84 -15.09 4.65
N ASN A 425 14.91 -16.01 4.36
CA ASN A 425 13.51 -15.67 4.24
C ASN A 425 12.86 -15.42 5.62
N ASN A 426 11.60 -14.97 5.63
CA ASN A 426 10.89 -14.66 6.88
C ASN A 426 10.68 -15.86 7.82
N GLN A 427 10.94 -17.10 7.35
CA GLN A 427 10.86 -18.31 8.15
C GLN A 427 12.21 -18.77 8.71
N GLY A 428 13.28 -18.05 8.39
CA GLY A 428 14.61 -18.39 8.86
C GLY A 428 15.38 -19.41 7.99
N ARG A 429 14.92 -19.66 6.76
CA ARG A 429 15.61 -20.55 5.80
C ARG A 429 16.57 -19.77 4.92
N ILE A 430 17.75 -20.36 4.65
CA ILE A 430 18.77 -19.77 3.79
C ILE A 430 18.32 -19.90 2.33
N VAL A 431 18.32 -18.79 1.59
CA VAL A 431 17.98 -18.71 0.17
C VAL A 431 19.22 -18.32 -0.63
N PRO A 432 19.44 -18.88 -1.84
CA PRO A 432 20.53 -18.46 -2.71
C PRO A 432 20.51 -16.96 -3.02
N LEU A 433 21.66 -16.29 -2.91
CA LEU A 433 21.79 -14.85 -3.19
C LEU A 433 21.53 -14.48 -4.66
N ASN A 434 21.66 -15.45 -5.58
CA ASN A 434 21.45 -15.22 -7.02
C ASN A 434 19.97 -15.16 -7.40
N ASN A 435 19.05 -15.36 -6.45
CA ASN A 435 17.63 -15.25 -6.71
C ASN A 435 17.25 -13.77 -6.94
N GLU A 436 16.38 -13.49 -7.91
CA GLU A 436 15.88 -12.12 -8.18
C GLU A 436 15.21 -11.50 -6.95
N ASP A 437 14.58 -12.34 -6.12
CA ASP A 437 13.95 -11.93 -4.86
C ASP A 437 14.93 -11.68 -3.71
N SER A 438 16.24 -11.90 -3.91
CA SER A 438 17.25 -11.72 -2.86
C SER A 438 17.21 -10.33 -2.25
N LEU A 439 16.89 -9.28 -3.02
CA LEU A 439 16.72 -7.91 -2.55
C LEU A 439 15.68 -7.80 -1.42
N SER A 440 14.60 -8.59 -1.50
CA SER A 440 13.49 -8.58 -0.55
C SER A 440 13.71 -9.47 0.68
N PHE A 441 14.86 -10.13 0.82
CA PHE A 441 15.19 -10.91 2.01
C PHE A 441 16.18 -10.19 2.91
N VAL A 442 16.12 -10.46 4.21
CA VAL A 442 17.17 -10.05 5.15
C VAL A 442 18.40 -10.89 4.86
N LYS A 443 19.58 -10.28 4.94
CA LYS A 443 20.85 -10.97 4.79
C LYS A 443 21.62 -10.96 6.09
N THR A 444 22.37 -12.01 6.34
CA THR A 444 23.39 -12.06 7.40
C THR A 444 24.76 -12.04 6.74
N ALA A 445 25.54 -10.98 6.98
CA ALA A 445 26.96 -10.94 6.62
C ALA A 445 27.78 -11.37 7.82
N SER A 446 28.77 -12.24 7.60
CA SER A 446 29.59 -12.81 8.67
C SER A 446 31.04 -12.94 8.24
N MET A 447 31.95 -12.64 9.17
CA MET A 447 33.37 -12.91 9.03
C MET A 447 33.90 -13.62 10.28
N SER A 448 34.73 -14.63 10.06
CA SER A 448 35.40 -15.39 11.11
C SER A 448 36.91 -15.43 10.85
N VAL A 449 37.71 -15.25 11.89
CA VAL A 449 39.16 -15.53 11.88
C VAL A 449 39.40 -16.68 12.82
N TYR A 450 39.72 -17.84 12.24
CA TYR A 450 39.82 -19.08 12.99
C TYR A 450 41.17 -19.25 13.68
N ASP A 451 41.15 -19.93 14.83
CA ASP A 451 42.31 -20.52 15.50
C ASP A 451 43.52 -19.57 15.57
N ILE A 452 43.33 -18.41 16.20
CA ILE A 452 44.33 -17.35 16.36
C ILE A 452 45.47 -17.86 17.25
N PRO A 453 46.74 -17.79 16.80
CA PRO A 453 47.87 -18.28 17.58
C PRO A 453 48.15 -17.42 18.81
N ASP A 454 48.52 -18.07 19.93
CA ASP A 454 49.03 -17.38 21.13
C ASP A 454 50.52 -17.06 20.98
N VAL A 455 50.79 -15.92 20.37
CA VAL A 455 52.15 -15.45 20.07
C VAL A 455 52.86 -14.96 21.34
N LEU A 456 52.13 -14.41 22.31
CA LEU A 456 52.69 -13.77 23.51
C LEU A 456 52.87 -14.76 24.68
N GLY A 457 52.10 -15.86 24.69
CA GLY A 457 52.05 -16.83 25.78
C GLY A 457 52.93 -18.08 25.64
N GLY A 458 53.75 -18.20 24.58
CA GLY A 458 54.74 -19.28 24.46
C GLY A 458 54.30 -20.52 23.67
N GLY A 459 53.33 -20.37 22.76
CA GLY A 459 52.86 -21.43 21.84
C GLY A 459 51.52 -22.04 22.27
N GLY A 460 50.53 -21.95 21.39
CA GLY A 460 49.14 -22.37 21.64
C GLY A 460 48.15 -21.66 20.71
N CYS A 461 46.86 -21.86 20.94
CA CYS A 461 45.77 -21.16 20.24
C CYS A 461 44.97 -20.36 21.28
N LEU A 462 44.64 -19.10 20.98
CA LEU A 462 43.77 -18.27 21.82
C LEU A 462 42.28 -18.61 21.58
N GLY A 463 41.95 -19.12 20.40
CA GLY A 463 40.58 -19.38 19.92
C GLY A 463 40.29 -18.62 18.62
N SER A 464 39.02 -18.51 18.24
CA SER A 464 38.58 -17.77 17.04
C SER A 464 37.79 -16.51 17.41
N VAL A 465 37.74 -15.54 16.51
CA VAL A 465 36.83 -14.40 16.61
C VAL A 465 35.80 -14.43 15.49
N VAL A 466 34.56 -14.04 15.80
CA VAL A 466 33.44 -14.02 14.85
C VAL A 466 32.62 -12.75 15.03
N PHE A 467 32.27 -12.13 13.92
CA PHE A 467 31.31 -11.03 13.87
C PHE A 467 30.30 -11.26 12.74
N SER A 468 29.02 -11.05 13.03
CA SER A 468 27.99 -11.05 11.99
C SER A 468 26.87 -10.06 12.27
N GLU A 469 26.24 -9.56 11.21
CA GLU A 469 25.12 -8.61 11.29
C GLU A 469 24.01 -9.02 10.32
N SER A 470 22.76 -8.90 10.78
CA SER A 470 21.59 -8.97 9.92
C SER A 470 21.25 -7.58 9.36
N PHE A 471 21.10 -7.49 8.05
CA PHE A 471 20.83 -6.25 7.35
C PHE A 471 19.82 -6.44 6.22
N LEU A 472 19.12 -5.37 5.87
CA LEU A 472 18.18 -5.31 4.76
C LEU A 472 18.64 -4.24 3.77
N THR A 473 18.46 -4.54 2.49
CA THR A 473 18.80 -3.65 1.37
C THR A 473 17.53 -3.19 0.69
N SER A 474 17.53 -1.97 0.18
CA SER A 474 16.47 -1.44 -0.66
C SER A 474 17.09 -0.82 -1.91
N GLN A 475 16.41 -0.98 -3.03
CA GLN A 475 16.82 -0.42 -4.31
C GLN A 475 15.61 0.25 -4.96
N ILE A 476 15.81 1.44 -5.50
CA ILE A 476 14.85 2.16 -6.33
C ILE A 476 15.51 2.39 -7.69
N LEU A 477 14.84 2.02 -8.77
CA LEU A 477 15.30 2.35 -10.11
C LEU A 477 14.92 3.81 -10.41
N VAL A 478 15.90 4.63 -10.77
CA VAL A 478 15.72 6.06 -11.00
C VAL A 478 16.05 6.38 -12.45
N LYS A 479 15.12 7.05 -13.14
CA LYS A 479 15.31 7.53 -14.51
C LYS A 479 15.89 8.94 -14.49
N GLU A 480 17.05 9.09 -15.10
CA GLU A 480 17.75 10.35 -15.28
C GLU A 480 17.16 11.16 -16.45
N LYS A 481 17.56 12.43 -16.56
CA LYS A 481 17.06 13.34 -17.60
C LYS A 481 17.43 12.91 -19.02
N ASP A 482 18.54 12.21 -19.18
CA ASP A 482 19.01 11.64 -20.44
C ASP A 482 18.32 10.29 -20.79
N GLY A 483 17.44 9.80 -19.90
CA GLY A 483 16.73 8.53 -20.06
C GLY A 483 17.48 7.32 -19.52
N THR A 484 18.70 7.47 -19.00
CA THR A 484 19.42 6.38 -18.35
C THR A 484 18.73 5.97 -17.05
N ILE A 485 18.81 4.68 -16.71
CA ILE A 485 18.25 4.14 -15.47
C ILE A 485 19.39 3.81 -14.53
N THR A 486 19.43 4.48 -13.38
CA THR A 486 20.43 4.31 -12.33
C THR A 486 19.76 3.74 -11.07
N PRO A 487 20.37 2.76 -10.39
CA PRO A 487 19.86 2.27 -9.13
C PRO A 487 20.26 3.21 -7.98
N GLU A 488 19.28 3.76 -7.27
CA GLU A 488 19.48 4.37 -5.94
C GLU A 488 19.36 3.28 -4.89
N THR A 489 20.34 3.17 -4.00
CA THR A 489 20.42 2.09 -3.00
C THR A 489 20.44 2.63 -1.58
N SER A 490 19.82 1.88 -0.67
CA SER A 490 19.80 2.17 0.76
C SER A 490 19.89 0.85 1.54
N TYR A 491 20.37 0.90 2.77
CA TYR A 491 20.42 -0.28 3.62
C TYR A 491 20.26 0.10 5.10
N ILE A 492 19.82 -0.88 5.89
CA ILE A 492 19.75 -0.78 7.33
C ILE A 492 20.30 -2.05 7.97
N ILE A 493 21.06 -1.89 9.05
CA ILE A 493 21.54 -3.00 9.86
C ILE A 493 20.58 -3.16 11.04
N LEU A 494 19.81 -4.25 11.02
CA LEU A 494 18.72 -4.50 11.97
C LEU A 494 19.26 -4.83 13.36
N THR A 495 20.37 -5.58 13.41
CA THR A 495 21.02 -6.00 14.66
C THR A 495 22.04 -5.00 15.18
N ALA A 496 22.10 -3.80 14.58
CA ALA A 496 23.00 -2.74 15.02
C ALA A 496 22.75 -2.33 16.46
N ALA A 497 21.50 -2.49 16.94
CA ALA A 497 21.02 -2.26 18.31
C ALA A 497 21.77 -3.06 19.40
N ILE A 498 22.35 -4.19 19.02
CA ILE A 498 23.06 -5.07 19.95
C ILE A 498 24.51 -4.58 20.06
N PRO A 499 25.05 -4.38 21.29
CA PRO A 499 26.43 -4.00 21.50
C PRO A 499 27.39 -4.83 20.64
N ARG A 500 28.18 -4.14 19.81
CA ARG A 500 29.22 -4.79 19.00
C ARG A 500 30.41 -5.17 19.86
N PHE A 501 30.65 -4.42 20.92
CA PHE A 501 31.76 -4.63 21.84
C PHE A 501 31.25 -4.66 23.28
N CYS A 502 31.81 -5.57 24.07
CA CYS A 502 31.62 -5.64 25.52
C CYS A 502 32.84 -6.35 26.15
N SER A 503 33.16 -5.99 27.37
CA SER A 503 34.23 -6.60 28.17
C SER A 503 33.76 -6.65 29.63
N TRP A 504 34.22 -7.65 30.38
CA TRP A 504 34.03 -7.71 31.83
C TRP A 504 35.39 -7.88 32.50
N LEU A 505 35.63 -7.14 33.58
CA LEU A 505 36.83 -7.31 34.40
C LEU A 505 36.70 -8.60 35.21
N VAL A 506 37.66 -9.51 35.06
CA VAL A 506 37.57 -10.86 35.64
C VAL A 506 38.65 -11.11 36.67
N GLU A 507 39.85 -10.56 36.48
CA GLU A 507 40.95 -10.77 37.42
C GLU A 507 40.92 -9.72 38.54
N ASP A 508 41.10 -10.18 39.79
CA ASP A 508 41.19 -9.34 41.00
C ASP A 508 42.17 -8.17 40.85
N ASN A 509 43.28 -8.38 40.13
CA ASN A 509 44.28 -7.36 39.91
C ASN A 509 43.79 -6.23 39.00
N GLU A 510 42.95 -6.53 38.00
CA GLU A 510 42.36 -5.56 37.09
C GLU A 510 41.28 -4.73 37.80
N VAL A 511 40.44 -5.39 38.59
CA VAL A 511 39.42 -4.72 39.43
C VAL A 511 40.13 -3.80 40.44
N LYS A 512 41.14 -4.30 41.15
CA LYS A 512 41.97 -3.49 42.06
C LYS A 512 42.68 -2.36 41.34
N LEU A 513 43.13 -2.53 40.10
CA LEU A 513 43.74 -1.46 39.30
C LEU A 513 42.72 -0.36 38.94
N CYS A 514 41.50 -0.75 38.57
CA CYS A 514 40.42 0.20 38.30
C CYS A 514 39.99 0.95 39.56
N GLU A 515 39.86 0.25 40.68
CA GLU A 515 39.59 0.86 42.00
C GLU A 515 40.71 1.78 42.45
N LYS A 516 41.97 1.37 42.28
CA LYS A 516 43.15 2.21 42.55
C LYS A 516 43.17 3.44 41.64
N THR A 517 42.80 3.32 40.37
CA THR A 517 42.68 4.46 39.45
C THR A 517 41.63 5.44 39.95
N LEU A 518 40.48 4.95 40.41
CA LEU A 518 39.41 5.78 40.98
C LEU A 518 39.77 6.38 42.35
N GLN A 519 40.63 5.73 43.14
CA GLN A 519 41.12 6.21 44.44
C GLN A 519 42.28 7.20 44.28
N ALA A 520 43.23 6.92 43.41
CA ALA A 520 44.35 7.80 43.06
C ALA A 520 43.87 9.11 42.43
N THR A 521 42.73 9.08 41.73
CA THR A 521 42.07 10.28 41.18
C THR A 521 41.25 11.07 42.22
N LYS A 522 41.15 10.61 43.47
CA LYS A 522 40.47 11.33 44.58
C LYS A 522 41.42 11.89 45.64
N GLY A 523 42.73 11.66 45.51
CA GLY A 523 43.74 12.22 46.41
C GLY A 523 44.05 13.70 46.13
N ASP A 524 44.59 14.40 47.12
CA ASP A 524 44.95 15.83 47.02
C ASP A 524 46.06 16.09 45.96
N ASP A 525 46.86 15.07 45.62
CA ASP A 525 47.93 15.11 44.60
C ASP A 525 47.58 14.23 43.37
N CYS A 526 46.44 14.48 42.71
CA CYS A 526 46.11 13.80 41.44
C CYS A 526 46.90 14.40 40.26
N PHE A 527 47.44 13.57 39.36
CA PHE A 527 48.13 14.02 38.14
C PHE A 527 47.22 14.79 37.15
N LEU A 528 45.89 14.64 37.27
CA LEU A 528 44.91 15.45 36.52
C LEU A 528 44.59 16.80 37.21
N GLY A 529 45.24 17.10 38.35
CA GLY A 529 45.00 18.29 39.17
C GLY A 529 43.76 18.16 40.08
N THR A 530 43.28 19.30 40.60
CA THR A 530 42.14 19.34 41.53
C THR A 530 40.84 18.88 40.88
N LEU A 531 40.08 18.03 41.59
CA LEU A 531 38.72 17.61 41.19
C LEU A 531 37.77 18.81 41.22
N LEU A 532 37.11 19.08 40.10
CA LEU A 532 36.10 20.13 39.98
C LEU A 532 34.73 19.58 40.36
N THR A 533 34.28 18.53 39.66
CA THR A 533 32.97 17.92 39.90
C THR A 533 32.89 16.50 39.36
N GLY A 534 31.85 15.75 39.73
CA GLY A 534 31.60 14.42 39.18
C GLY A 534 30.14 14.00 39.31
N GLY A 535 29.66 13.20 38.35
CA GLY A 535 28.26 12.81 38.32
C GLY A 535 27.95 11.67 37.37
N LYS A 536 26.76 11.10 37.56
CA LYS A 536 26.21 10.01 36.74
C LYS A 536 25.40 10.57 35.56
N GLY A 537 25.21 9.74 34.53
CA GLY A 537 24.28 10.02 33.43
C GLY A 537 24.89 10.86 32.31
N ALA A 538 26.21 10.75 32.11
CA ALA A 538 26.88 11.28 30.92
C ALA A 538 27.02 10.16 29.88
N TYR A 539 26.86 10.49 28.60
CA TYR A 539 26.96 9.53 27.51
C TYR A 539 28.21 9.78 26.69
N LEU A 540 29.07 8.76 26.56
CA LEU A 540 30.27 8.81 25.73
C LEU A 540 29.96 8.29 24.33
N TYR A 541 30.33 9.07 23.32
CA TYR A 541 30.22 8.77 21.90
C TYR A 541 31.61 8.80 21.26
N SER A 542 31.86 7.88 20.34
CA SER A 542 32.99 7.92 19.42
C SER A 542 32.47 7.86 17.98
N ASN A 543 33.27 8.33 17.03
CA ASN A 543 33.00 8.13 15.61
C ASN A 543 33.31 6.69 15.15
N SER A 544 33.83 5.84 16.03
CA SER A 544 34.04 4.43 15.75
C SER A 544 32.71 3.73 15.45
N LEU A 545 32.68 3.00 14.34
CA LEU A 545 31.56 2.15 13.95
C LEU A 545 31.29 1.02 14.96
N GLN A 546 32.21 0.73 15.87
CA GLN A 546 32.09 -0.31 16.88
C GLN A 546 31.45 0.21 18.18
N SER A 547 31.60 1.52 18.43
CA SER A 547 31.11 2.16 19.64
C SER A 547 29.61 2.46 19.58
N ARG A 548 28.93 2.27 20.71
CA ARG A 548 27.58 2.76 20.97
C ARG A 548 27.65 3.88 21.99
N PRO A 549 26.59 4.70 22.13
CA PRO A 549 26.50 5.61 23.26
C PRO A 549 26.53 4.82 24.57
N GLU A 550 27.56 5.06 25.37
CA GLU A 550 27.71 4.39 26.67
C GLU A 550 27.40 5.35 27.80
N GLU A 551 26.48 4.95 28.68
CA GLU A 551 26.17 5.71 29.89
C GLU A 551 27.20 5.40 30.98
N GLY A 552 27.83 6.43 31.52
CA GLY A 552 28.82 6.27 32.58
C GLY A 552 28.84 7.44 33.56
N ASN A 553 29.79 7.34 34.49
CA ASN A 553 30.09 8.40 35.43
C ASN A 553 31.26 9.22 34.87
N VAL A 554 31.11 10.54 34.82
CA VAL A 554 32.19 11.44 34.40
C VAL A 554 32.63 12.28 35.59
N TYR A 555 33.95 12.43 35.72
CA TYR A 555 34.61 13.26 36.71
C TYR A 555 35.52 14.26 35.99
N PHE A 556 35.34 15.54 36.28
CA PHE A 556 36.09 16.64 35.66
C PHE A 556 37.12 17.18 36.63
N PHE A 557 38.35 17.34 36.15
CA PHE A 557 39.49 17.88 36.90
C PHE A 557 40.00 19.15 36.22
N SER A 558 40.81 19.94 36.92
CA SER A 558 41.47 21.13 36.34
C SER A 558 42.35 20.81 35.11
N GLY A 559 43.00 19.64 35.09
CA GLY A 559 43.93 19.16 34.07
C GLY A 559 43.41 18.07 33.14
N GLY A 560 42.15 17.63 33.24
CA GLY A 560 41.60 16.58 32.37
C GLY A 560 40.28 15.99 32.85
N LEU A 561 39.90 14.83 32.34
CA LEU A 561 38.69 14.12 32.77
C LEU A 561 38.90 12.62 32.92
N LEU A 562 38.01 12.02 33.70
CA LEU A 562 37.90 10.58 33.91
C LEU A 562 36.47 10.15 33.59
N PHE A 563 36.32 9.18 32.69
CA PHE A 563 35.06 8.50 32.42
C PHE A 563 35.13 7.07 32.98
N SER A 564 34.23 6.74 33.89
CA SER A 564 34.16 5.44 34.54
C SER A 564 32.93 4.68 34.05
N HIS A 565 33.16 3.51 33.47
CA HIS A 565 32.14 2.60 32.99
C HIS A 565 32.23 1.26 33.72
N ARG A 566 31.09 0.57 33.85
CA ARG A 566 30.96 -0.68 34.63
C ARG A 566 31.64 -1.90 33.98
N HIS A 567 31.85 -1.87 32.66
CA HIS A 567 32.26 -3.05 31.88
C HIS A 567 33.77 -3.08 31.53
N HIS A 568 34.33 -1.98 31.01
CA HIS A 568 35.69 -1.99 30.44
C HIS A 568 36.70 -1.12 31.21
N ALA A 569 36.44 -0.82 32.48
CA ALA A 569 37.27 0.01 33.36
C ALA A 569 37.23 1.52 33.05
N SER A 570 38.14 2.27 33.68
CA SER A 570 38.21 3.72 33.64
C SER A 570 38.96 4.23 32.40
N VAL A 571 38.46 5.31 31.77
CA VAL A 571 39.12 6.02 30.68
C VAL A 571 39.56 7.39 31.19
N VAL A 572 40.87 7.61 31.23
CA VAL A 572 41.47 8.88 31.68
C VAL A 572 41.98 9.65 30.47
N ILE A 573 41.60 10.92 30.36
CA ILE A 573 42.05 11.82 29.29
C ILE A 573 42.65 13.07 29.94
N SER A 574 43.98 13.15 29.99
CA SER A 574 44.73 14.36 30.35
C SER A 574 44.64 15.41 29.24
N LYS A 575 44.61 16.70 29.59
CA LYS A 575 44.74 17.82 28.63
C LYS A 575 46.01 17.73 27.79
N ASP A 576 47.08 17.08 28.29
CA ASP A 576 48.33 16.87 27.53
C ASP A 576 48.14 15.97 26.30
N HIS A 577 47.12 15.12 26.35
CA HIS A 577 46.72 14.24 25.26
C HIS A 577 45.58 14.82 24.41
N MET A 578 45.10 16.03 24.71
CA MET A 578 44.10 16.72 23.91
C MET A 578 44.78 17.63 22.86
N ASN A 579 44.19 17.69 21.68
CA ASN A 579 44.51 18.68 20.65
C ASN A 579 43.60 19.91 20.76
N SER A 580 42.32 19.67 21.04
CA SER A 580 41.30 20.70 21.12
C SER A 580 40.15 20.21 22.01
N VAL A 581 39.52 21.13 22.74
CA VAL A 581 38.29 20.86 23.48
C VAL A 581 37.27 21.96 23.19
N SER A 582 36.12 21.54 22.67
CA SER A 582 35.04 22.44 22.25
C SER A 582 33.73 22.07 22.92
N PHE A 583 32.87 23.06 23.15
CA PHE A 583 31.57 22.89 23.79
C PHE A 583 30.46 23.46 22.92
N TYR A 584 29.44 22.65 22.67
CA TYR A 584 28.22 23.06 21.99
C TYR A 584 27.04 22.99 22.96
N ASP A 585 26.39 24.15 23.15
CA ASP A 585 25.30 24.36 24.12
C ASP A 585 23.90 24.07 23.55
N GLY A 586 23.80 23.78 22.24
CA GLY A 586 22.54 23.37 21.61
C GLY A 586 21.48 24.47 21.47
N ASP A 587 21.85 25.75 21.63
CA ASP A 587 20.99 26.93 21.47
C ASP A 587 19.79 27.04 22.45
N SER A 588 19.57 26.07 23.34
CA SER A 588 18.51 26.09 24.38
C SER A 588 18.86 25.18 25.57
N THR A 589 18.45 25.58 26.78
CA THR A 589 18.61 24.76 28.01
C THR A 589 17.74 23.49 28.04
N SER A 590 16.91 23.29 27.01
CA SER A 590 16.04 22.13 26.84
C SER A 590 16.61 21.05 25.91
N VAL A 591 17.80 21.24 25.35
CA VAL A 591 18.44 20.27 24.44
C VAL A 591 19.74 19.71 25.03
N VAL A 592 20.30 18.69 24.39
CA VAL A 592 21.54 18.04 24.82
C VAL A 592 22.72 19.01 24.65
N ALA A 593 23.58 19.11 25.66
CA ALA A 593 24.88 19.79 25.51
C ALA A 593 25.97 18.77 25.14
N ALA A 594 26.93 19.18 24.32
CA ALA A 594 27.97 18.28 23.80
C ALA A 594 29.38 18.84 24.05
N LEU A 595 30.19 18.07 24.78
CA LEU A 595 31.62 18.33 24.94
C LEU A 595 32.40 17.50 23.92
N LEU A 596 33.12 18.18 23.04
CA LEU A 596 33.85 17.63 21.91
C LEU A 596 35.35 17.63 22.25
N ILE A 597 36.00 16.47 22.21
CA ILE A 597 37.40 16.27 22.58
C ILE A 597 38.16 15.68 21.40
N ASP A 598 39.02 16.47 20.77
CA ASP A 598 39.99 15.99 19.79
C ASP A 598 41.24 15.54 20.54
N PHE A 599 41.71 14.31 20.31
CA PHE A 599 42.83 13.74 21.07
C PHE A 599 44.04 13.40 20.18
N ARG A 600 45.22 13.31 20.82
CA ARG A 600 46.48 12.89 20.21
C ARG A 600 46.58 11.37 20.13
N SER A 601 47.24 10.84 19.10
CA SER A 601 47.44 9.39 18.93
C SER A 601 48.16 8.71 20.11
N SER A 602 48.88 9.46 20.93
CA SER A 602 49.52 8.97 22.16
C SER A 602 48.53 8.38 23.17
N ILE A 603 47.24 8.74 23.13
CA ILE A 603 46.23 8.18 24.04
C ILE A 603 45.72 6.79 23.60
N LEU A 604 45.93 6.39 22.34
CA LEU A 604 45.36 5.16 21.79
C LEU A 604 45.70 3.88 22.59
N PRO A 605 46.90 3.71 23.17
CA PRO A 605 47.20 2.58 24.06
C PRO A 605 46.36 2.56 25.35
N HIS A 606 45.90 3.74 25.78
CA HIS A 606 45.13 3.96 27.02
C HIS A 606 43.62 4.14 26.78
N LEU A 607 43.17 4.01 25.54
CA LEU A 607 41.77 4.12 25.15
C LEU A 607 41.27 2.74 24.70
N PRO A 608 40.07 2.30 25.11
CA PRO A 608 39.46 1.09 24.59
C PRO A 608 39.46 1.05 23.06
N VAL A 609 39.79 -0.12 22.49
CA VAL A 609 39.94 -0.30 21.03
C VAL A 609 38.67 0.10 20.27
N HIS A 610 37.49 -0.16 20.83
CA HIS A 610 36.22 0.18 20.18
C HIS A 610 35.95 1.69 20.11
N PHE A 611 36.72 2.54 20.80
CA PHE A 611 36.66 4.00 20.66
C PHE A 611 37.69 4.56 19.68
N HIS A 612 38.56 3.73 19.12
CA HIS A 612 39.53 4.14 18.10
C HIS A 612 38.76 4.48 16.83
N GLY A 613 38.69 5.77 16.48
CA GLY A 613 38.00 6.26 15.30
C GLY A 613 38.97 6.97 14.35
N SER A 614 38.62 7.04 13.06
CA SER A 614 39.45 7.69 12.03
C SER A 614 39.69 9.18 12.28
N SER A 615 38.79 9.85 12.99
CA SER A 615 38.87 11.28 13.30
C SER A 615 39.48 11.62 14.67
N ASN A 616 40.01 10.64 15.42
CA ASN A 616 40.63 10.83 16.75
C ASN A 616 39.84 11.77 17.67
N PHE A 617 38.54 11.50 17.76
CA PHE A 617 37.56 12.40 18.37
C PHE A 617 36.59 11.63 19.30
N LEU A 618 36.26 12.24 20.45
CA LEU A 618 35.22 11.76 21.39
C LEU A 618 34.22 12.88 21.72
N MET A 619 32.95 12.51 21.86
CA MET A 619 31.89 13.40 22.30
C MET A 619 31.29 12.91 23.62
N ILE A 620 31.24 13.77 24.64
CA ILE A 620 30.48 13.52 25.87
C ILE A 620 29.19 14.33 25.79
N ALA A 621 28.06 13.63 25.71
CA ALA A 621 26.74 14.23 25.73
C ALA A 621 26.22 14.35 27.18
N LEU A 622 25.80 15.56 27.54
CA LEU A 622 25.22 15.91 28.82
C LEU A 622 23.73 16.22 28.62
N PHE A 623 22.86 15.37 29.16
CA PHE A 623 21.42 15.56 29.01
C PHE A 623 20.91 16.70 29.90
N PRO A 624 20.00 17.54 29.39
CA PRO A 624 19.50 18.70 30.13
C PRO A 624 18.76 18.24 31.38
N ARG A 625 18.83 19.07 32.44
CA ARG A 625 18.26 18.81 33.78
C ARG A 625 18.91 17.64 34.55
N SER A 626 19.91 16.96 34.01
CA SER A 626 20.71 16.02 34.80
C SER A 626 21.60 16.75 35.81
N LYS A 627 21.98 16.07 36.89
CA LYS A 627 22.88 16.65 37.91
C LYS A 627 24.24 17.02 37.32
N ILE A 628 24.76 16.17 36.42
CA ILE A 628 26.06 16.41 35.79
C ILE A 628 26.02 17.56 34.78
N TYR A 629 24.90 17.74 34.07
CA TYR A 629 24.69 18.91 33.22
C TYR A 629 24.77 20.20 34.07
N GLN A 630 24.02 20.29 35.16
CA GLN A 630 24.04 21.47 36.03
C GLN A 630 25.44 21.73 36.63
N ALA A 631 26.09 20.67 37.11
CA ALA A 631 27.42 20.74 37.71
C ALA A 631 28.50 21.19 36.69
N PHE A 632 28.36 20.80 35.41
CA PHE A 632 29.28 21.24 34.37
C PHE A 632 29.26 22.76 34.19
N TYR A 633 28.09 23.39 34.10
CA TYR A 633 28.00 24.86 33.97
C TYR A 633 28.47 25.60 35.23
N SER A 634 28.18 25.08 36.43
CA SER A 634 28.53 25.75 37.68
C SER A 634 30.01 25.62 38.05
N GLU A 635 30.61 24.46 37.82
CA GLU A 635 31.91 24.09 38.40
C GLU A 635 33.01 23.82 37.36
N VAL A 636 32.68 23.55 36.09
CA VAL A 636 33.66 23.15 35.05
C VAL A 636 33.83 24.19 33.95
N PHE A 637 32.73 24.80 33.50
CA PHE A 637 32.72 25.69 32.34
C PHE A 637 33.67 26.89 32.49
N SER A 638 33.58 27.66 33.58
CA SER A 638 34.43 28.84 33.79
C SER A 638 35.91 28.47 34.00
N PRO A 639 36.28 27.49 34.85
CA PRO A 639 37.69 27.10 35.04
C PRO A 639 38.37 26.57 33.77
N TRP A 640 37.63 25.89 32.89
CA TRP A 640 38.18 25.39 31.63
C TRP A 640 38.23 26.45 30.53
N GLN A 641 37.51 27.57 30.68
CA GLN A 641 37.56 28.71 29.77
C GLN A 641 38.66 29.71 30.15
N GLN A 642 38.91 29.93 31.44
CA GLN A 642 39.88 30.89 31.98
C GLN A 642 41.18 30.19 32.42
N GLN A 643 42.14 29.99 31.51
CA GLN A 643 43.50 29.56 31.88
C GLN A 643 44.55 30.44 31.18
N ASP A 644 45.36 31.12 32.00
CA ASP A 644 46.25 32.21 31.56
C ASP A 644 47.69 31.79 31.22
N ASN A 645 48.15 30.54 31.44
CA ASN A 645 49.48 30.12 31.01
C ASN A 645 49.58 28.58 30.83
N SER A 646 49.69 28.12 29.57
CA SER A 646 49.89 26.72 29.07
C SER A 646 48.70 25.73 29.28
N GLY A 647 47.95 25.23 28.31
CA GLY A 647 48.05 25.27 26.84
C GLY A 647 46.81 24.71 26.09
N LEU A 648 45.63 24.60 26.73
CA LEU A 648 44.37 24.20 26.06
C LEU A 648 43.13 24.79 26.77
N SER A 649 42.38 25.68 26.11
CA SER A 649 41.17 26.33 26.65
C SER A 649 39.89 25.83 25.98
N LEU A 650 38.80 25.71 26.73
CA LEU A 650 37.48 25.34 26.21
C LEU A 650 36.92 26.39 25.25
N LYS A 651 36.62 25.98 24.01
CA LYS A 651 36.02 26.86 22.98
C LYS A 651 34.53 26.60 22.84
N VAL A 652 33.71 27.62 23.00
CA VAL A 652 32.27 27.53 22.70
C VAL A 652 32.05 27.67 21.20
N ILE A 653 31.33 26.74 20.60
CA ILE A 653 31.02 26.73 19.16
C ILE A 653 29.51 26.80 18.92
N GLN A 654 29.13 27.30 17.75
CA GLN A 654 27.76 27.31 17.23
C GLN A 654 27.52 26.09 16.33
N GLU A 655 26.27 25.82 15.94
CA GLU A 655 25.94 24.65 15.10
C GLU A 655 26.76 24.61 13.79
N ASP A 656 27.02 25.75 13.15
CA ASP A 656 27.84 25.85 11.93
C ASP A 656 29.31 25.45 12.14
N GLY A 657 29.79 25.45 13.37
CA GLY A 657 31.14 25.01 13.75
C GLY A 657 31.30 23.49 13.86
N LEU A 658 30.21 22.73 13.85
CA LEU A 658 30.24 21.27 13.91
C LEU A 658 30.54 20.66 12.54
N SER A 659 31.47 19.70 12.49
CA SER A 659 31.69 18.88 11.29
C SER A 659 30.44 18.05 10.95
N VAL A 660 30.33 17.56 9.70
CA VAL A 660 29.20 16.70 9.29
C VAL A 660 29.09 15.45 10.18
N GLU A 661 30.22 14.89 10.62
CA GLU A 661 30.28 13.75 11.52
C GLU A 661 29.79 14.11 12.93
N GLN A 662 30.25 15.25 13.47
CA GLN A 662 29.83 15.74 14.79
C GLN A 662 28.34 16.08 14.82
N LYS A 663 27.80 16.70 13.76
CA LYS A 663 26.35 16.96 13.60
C LYS A 663 25.55 15.67 13.63
N LYS A 664 26.04 14.61 12.97
CA LYS A 664 25.39 13.29 12.98
C LYS A 664 25.37 12.68 14.39
N LEU A 665 26.49 12.67 15.09
CA LEU A 665 26.56 12.14 16.47
C LEU A 665 25.67 12.94 17.43
N TYR A 666 25.70 14.27 17.33
CA TYR A 666 24.85 15.16 18.12
C TYR A 666 23.35 14.90 17.88
N SER A 667 22.94 14.80 16.60
CA SER A 667 21.55 14.47 16.24
C SER A 667 21.10 13.13 16.84
N ASN A 668 21.98 12.12 16.84
CA ASN A 668 21.70 10.83 17.48
C ASN A 668 21.54 10.96 19.00
N ALA A 669 22.37 11.77 19.67
CA ALA A 669 22.24 12.05 21.10
C ALA A 669 20.93 12.77 21.43
N GLN A 670 20.53 13.74 20.61
CA GLN A 670 19.26 14.44 20.77
C GLN A 670 18.05 13.51 20.59
N LYS A 671 18.10 12.59 19.61
CA LYS A 671 17.07 11.55 19.43
C LYS A 671 16.98 10.62 20.64
N LEU A 672 18.12 10.17 21.16
CA LEU A 672 18.18 9.32 22.35
C LEU A 672 17.57 10.03 23.58
N PHE A 673 17.96 11.28 23.84
CA PHE A 673 17.39 12.09 24.91
C PHE A 673 15.87 12.25 24.77
N SER A 674 15.39 12.54 23.55
CA SER A 674 13.97 12.71 23.28
C SER A 674 13.17 11.42 23.53
N ALA A 675 13.74 10.26 23.18
CA ALA A 675 13.13 8.96 23.43
C ALA A 675 13.06 8.62 24.93
N LEU A 676 14.12 8.90 25.69
CA LEU A 676 14.21 8.63 27.13
C LEU A 676 13.36 9.58 27.99
N SER A 677 12.97 10.74 27.45
CA SER A 677 12.21 11.77 28.17
C SER A 677 10.69 11.50 28.26
N HIS A 678 10.18 10.44 27.62
CA HIS A 678 8.76 10.07 27.65
C HIS A 678 8.52 8.89 28.63
N PRO A 679 7.42 8.87 29.41
CA PRO A 679 7.15 7.78 30.36
C PRO A 679 7.09 6.42 29.68
N ALA A 680 7.73 5.42 30.29
CA ALA A 680 7.93 4.06 29.80
C ALA A 680 6.65 3.19 29.79
N GLN A 681 5.55 3.70 29.20
CA GLN A 681 4.32 2.91 29.11
C GLN A 681 4.32 1.93 27.93
N ASP A 682 5.16 2.13 26.91
CA ASP A 682 5.36 1.18 25.81
C ASP A 682 6.83 1.07 25.40
N TRP A 683 7.46 -0.08 25.71
CA TRP A 683 8.83 -0.43 25.27
C TRP A 683 8.96 -0.57 23.73
N SER A 684 7.83 -0.51 23.01
CA SER A 684 7.69 -0.60 21.56
C SER A 684 7.41 0.75 20.88
N SER A 685 7.70 1.89 21.53
CA SER A 685 7.45 3.18 20.89
C SER A 685 8.34 3.37 19.65
N PRO A 686 7.79 3.82 18.50
CA PRO A 686 8.55 4.03 17.27
C PRO A 686 9.70 5.03 17.45
N LYS A 687 9.55 5.99 18.38
CA LYS A 687 10.60 6.95 18.76
C LYS A 687 11.84 6.28 19.34
N LEU A 688 11.68 5.24 20.16
CA LEU A 688 12.79 4.51 20.76
C LEU A 688 13.53 3.66 19.70
N LEU A 689 12.78 3.04 18.79
CA LEU A 689 13.36 2.31 17.65
C LEU A 689 14.15 3.24 16.73
N SER A 690 13.62 4.41 16.36
CA SER A 690 14.34 5.40 15.55
C SER A 690 15.53 6.03 16.29
N ALA A 691 15.55 6.03 17.62
CA ALA A 691 16.74 6.39 18.40
C ALA A 691 17.82 5.29 18.38
N LYS A 692 17.42 4.01 18.46
CA LYS A 692 18.33 2.86 18.38
C LYS A 692 18.90 2.64 16.97
N LEU A 693 18.12 2.99 15.95
CA LEU A 693 18.43 2.88 14.52
C LEU A 693 18.23 4.24 13.83
N PRO A 694 19.22 5.15 13.87
CA PRO A 694 19.04 6.54 13.44
C PRO A 694 18.61 6.76 11.99
N GLU A 695 18.91 5.82 11.09
CA GLU A 695 18.60 5.88 9.65
C GLU A 695 17.27 5.18 9.31
N LEU A 696 16.54 4.65 10.31
CA LEU A 696 15.34 3.84 10.11
C LEU A 696 14.24 4.59 9.34
N ASP A 697 13.91 5.81 9.74
CA ASP A 697 12.82 6.58 9.11
C ASP A 697 13.09 6.81 7.62
N ARG A 698 14.33 7.18 7.28
CA ARG A 698 14.76 7.37 5.89
C ARG A 698 14.74 6.05 5.12
N PHE A 699 15.19 4.97 5.74
CA PHE A 699 15.16 3.65 5.14
C PHE A 699 13.74 3.17 4.87
N LEU A 700 12.79 3.37 5.79
CA LEU A 700 11.37 2.98 5.61
C LEU A 700 10.74 3.72 4.42
N GLN A 701 11.00 5.01 4.26
CA GLN A 701 10.50 5.78 3.11
C GLN A 701 11.05 5.28 1.78
N HIS A 702 12.35 4.91 1.75
CA HIS A 702 13.02 4.33 0.59
C HIS A 702 12.54 2.91 0.29
N PHE A 703 12.40 2.09 1.34
CA PHE A 703 11.95 0.70 1.25
C PHE A 703 10.52 0.60 0.73
N ALA A 704 9.61 1.45 1.20
CA ALA A 704 8.25 1.51 0.68
C ALA A 704 8.20 1.72 -0.84
N LEU A 705 9.03 2.60 -1.40
CA LEU A 705 9.12 2.81 -2.85
C LEU A 705 9.76 1.61 -3.56
N GLY A 706 10.86 1.07 -3.02
CA GLY A 706 11.58 -0.07 -3.61
C GLY A 706 10.80 -1.39 -3.58
N SER A 707 9.83 -1.55 -2.67
CA SER A 707 9.04 -2.78 -2.53
C SER A 707 7.83 -2.88 -3.49
N ILE A 708 7.42 -1.79 -4.13
CA ILE A 708 6.15 -1.71 -4.87
C ILE A 708 6.26 -2.18 -6.32
N GLY A 709 7.48 -2.23 -6.88
CA GLY A 709 7.74 -2.77 -8.21
C GLY A 709 9.12 -2.35 -8.76
N GLN A 710 9.46 -2.86 -9.94
CA GLN A 710 10.68 -2.53 -10.69
C GLN A 710 10.48 -1.36 -11.66
N GLU A 711 9.37 -0.63 -11.57
CA GLU A 711 9.13 0.50 -12.46
C GLU A 711 9.94 1.73 -12.01
N PRO A 712 10.64 2.42 -12.93
CA PRO A 712 11.56 3.49 -12.56
C PRO A 712 10.81 4.77 -12.13
N VAL A 713 11.38 5.47 -11.14
CA VAL A 713 10.91 6.79 -10.69
C VAL A 713 11.74 7.89 -11.35
N MET A 714 11.16 9.07 -11.59
CA MET A 714 11.92 10.17 -12.19
C MET A 714 12.85 10.81 -11.16
N ARG A 715 14.11 11.09 -11.53
CA ARG A 715 15.09 11.74 -10.64
C ARG A 715 14.58 13.05 -10.04
N ALA A 716 13.85 13.83 -10.83
CA ALA A 716 13.26 15.10 -10.40
C ALA A 716 12.20 14.96 -9.29
N HIS A 717 11.61 13.77 -9.11
CA HIS A 717 10.59 13.50 -8.11
C HIS A 717 11.16 12.83 -6.85
N LEU A 718 12.34 12.22 -6.94
CA LEU A 718 12.90 11.37 -5.87
C LEU A 718 12.98 12.06 -4.49
N LEU A 719 13.39 13.33 -4.43
CA LEU A 719 13.48 14.07 -3.17
C LEU A 719 12.12 14.25 -2.49
N SER A 720 11.11 14.68 -3.26
CA SER A 720 9.73 14.82 -2.80
C SER A 720 9.14 13.46 -2.39
N LEU A 721 9.51 12.39 -3.10
CA LEU A 721 9.10 11.03 -2.75
C LEU A 721 9.71 10.59 -1.43
N LEU A 722 10.98 10.85 -1.16
CA LEU A 722 11.65 10.49 0.09
C LEU A 722 11.31 11.41 1.28
N GLN A 723 10.37 12.36 1.08
CA GLN A 723 9.95 13.35 2.10
C GLN A 723 11.12 14.12 2.71
N GLN A 724 12.19 14.34 1.94
CA GLN A 724 13.31 15.16 2.39
C GLN A 724 12.91 16.63 2.29
N ALA A 725 13.20 17.41 3.33
CA ALA A 725 12.90 18.83 3.37
C ALA A 725 13.46 19.49 2.10
N GLU A 726 12.55 20.04 1.29
CA GLU A 726 12.97 20.88 0.17
C GLU A 726 13.72 22.06 0.77
N THR A 727 14.99 22.24 0.40
CA THR A 727 15.59 23.57 0.40
C THR A 727 14.62 24.43 -0.37
N SER A 728 13.97 25.37 0.33
CA SER A 728 12.93 26.31 -0.13
C SER A 728 12.75 26.29 -1.65
N PRO A 729 11.57 25.96 -2.19
CA PRO A 729 11.37 26.08 -3.63
C PRO A 729 11.70 27.52 -4.00
N THR A 730 12.79 27.68 -4.76
CA THR A 730 13.00 28.90 -5.52
C THR A 730 11.70 29.11 -6.27
N HIS A 731 10.99 30.20 -5.95
CA HIS A 731 9.79 30.64 -6.63
C HIS A 731 9.92 30.27 -8.11
N ARG A 732 9.26 29.18 -8.54
CA ARG A 732 9.33 28.79 -9.95
C ARG A 732 8.60 29.91 -10.67
N LEU A 733 9.37 30.73 -11.38
CA LEU A 733 8.92 31.76 -12.30
C LEU A 733 7.64 31.29 -12.98
N GLU A 734 6.61 32.14 -12.92
CA GLU A 734 5.30 31.95 -13.54
C GLU A 734 5.48 31.40 -14.95
N SER A 735 5.34 30.09 -15.11
CA SER A 735 5.42 29.47 -16.42
C SER A 735 4.10 29.71 -17.14
N ASP A 736 4.15 30.19 -18.37
CA ASP A 736 3.03 30.48 -19.31
C ASP A 736 2.24 29.20 -19.72
N LYS A 737 2.22 28.17 -18.86
CA LYS A 737 1.60 26.86 -19.07
C LYS A 737 0.08 26.92 -18.93
N VAL A 738 -0.60 26.09 -19.70
CA VAL A 738 -2.06 25.91 -19.59
C VAL A 738 -2.35 24.90 -18.48
N VAL A 739 -3.11 25.34 -17.48
CA VAL A 739 -3.58 24.49 -16.38
C VAL A 739 -4.82 23.71 -16.84
N ILE A 740 -4.78 22.40 -16.65
CA ILE A 740 -5.87 21.45 -16.92
C ILE A 740 -6.63 21.19 -15.62
N SER A 741 -7.94 21.41 -15.65
CA SER A 741 -8.89 20.94 -14.63
C SER A 741 -9.68 19.78 -15.21
N ILE A 742 -9.57 18.60 -14.60
CA ILE A 742 -10.30 17.39 -15.04
C ILE A 742 -11.54 17.25 -14.17
N VAL A 743 -12.71 17.15 -14.80
CA VAL A 743 -13.99 16.86 -14.15
C VAL A 743 -14.53 15.56 -14.73
N THR A 744 -14.67 14.53 -13.88
CA THR A 744 -15.11 13.19 -14.28
C THR A 744 -16.30 12.72 -13.45
N GLY A 745 -16.90 11.60 -13.82
CA GLY A 745 -17.85 10.86 -12.99
C GLY A 745 -18.66 9.86 -13.81
N LEU A 746 -19.42 9.02 -13.10
CA LEU A 746 -20.33 8.04 -13.72
C LEU A 746 -21.41 8.72 -14.57
N PRO A 747 -22.01 8.03 -15.56
CA PRO A 747 -23.10 8.59 -16.32
C PRO A 747 -24.24 9.10 -15.41
N GLY A 748 -24.73 10.32 -15.67
CA GLY A 748 -25.78 10.93 -14.85
C GLY A 748 -25.30 11.69 -13.60
N CYS A 749 -24.00 11.70 -13.27
CA CYS A 749 -23.44 12.39 -12.10
C CYS A 749 -23.46 13.93 -12.13
N HIS A 750 -24.15 14.56 -13.09
CA HIS A 750 -24.17 16.02 -13.26
C HIS A 750 -22.81 16.72 -13.51
N ALA A 751 -21.71 15.98 -13.79
CA ALA A 751 -20.41 16.57 -14.15
C ALA A 751 -20.49 17.58 -15.32
N SER A 752 -21.35 17.33 -16.31
CA SER A 752 -21.57 18.24 -17.45
C SER A 752 -22.20 19.57 -17.01
N LYS A 753 -23.13 19.53 -16.05
CA LYS A 753 -23.74 20.73 -15.46
C LYS A 753 -22.71 21.52 -14.66
N LEU A 754 -21.90 20.85 -13.84
CA LEU A 754 -20.80 21.49 -13.11
C LEU A 754 -19.82 22.17 -14.06
N CYS A 755 -19.43 21.49 -15.15
CA CYS A 755 -18.57 22.07 -16.17
C CYS A 755 -19.20 23.31 -16.82
N ALA A 756 -20.48 23.26 -17.18
CA ALA A 756 -21.20 24.40 -17.76
C ALA A 756 -21.28 25.58 -16.78
N PHE A 757 -21.50 25.30 -15.49
CA PHE A 757 -21.49 26.30 -14.42
C PHE A 757 -20.11 26.97 -14.28
N LEU A 758 -19.03 26.18 -14.20
CA LEU A 758 -17.66 26.70 -14.09
C LEU A 758 -17.28 27.59 -15.27
N VAL A 759 -17.60 27.16 -16.50
CA VAL A 759 -17.36 27.95 -17.72
C VAL A 759 -18.17 29.25 -17.70
N THR A 760 -19.41 29.24 -17.20
CA THR A 760 -20.26 30.43 -17.15
C THR A 760 -19.77 31.42 -16.10
N LEU A 761 -19.45 30.95 -14.89
CA LEU A 761 -18.97 31.77 -13.78
C LEU A 761 -17.62 32.44 -14.08
N HIS A 762 -16.71 31.73 -14.76
CA HIS A 762 -15.37 32.25 -15.06
C HIS A 762 -15.24 32.97 -16.41
N LYS A 763 -16.32 33.18 -17.18
CA LYS A 763 -16.30 34.03 -18.38
C LYS A 763 -15.84 35.47 -18.07
N GLU A 764 -15.98 35.90 -16.82
CA GLU A 764 -15.55 37.21 -16.34
C GLU A 764 -14.02 37.29 -16.11
N TYR A 765 -13.37 36.19 -15.70
CA TYR A 765 -11.98 36.19 -15.17
C TYR A 765 -10.93 35.44 -16.02
N GLY A 766 -11.30 34.56 -16.97
CA GLY A 766 -10.32 33.76 -17.74
C GLY A 766 -10.78 33.29 -19.13
N ARG A 767 -9.86 32.74 -19.93
CA ARG A 767 -10.15 32.11 -21.24
C ARG A 767 -10.18 30.58 -21.08
N TRP A 768 -11.27 29.94 -21.52
CA TRP A 768 -11.46 28.49 -21.40
C TRP A 768 -11.34 27.76 -22.74
N MET A 769 -10.63 26.65 -22.73
CA MET A 769 -10.75 25.57 -23.70
C MET A 769 -11.53 24.44 -23.02
N VAL A 770 -12.42 23.76 -23.74
CA VAL A 770 -13.21 22.66 -23.18
C VAL A 770 -13.04 21.44 -24.08
N TYR A 771 -12.50 20.36 -23.51
CA TYR A 771 -12.52 19.05 -24.11
C TYR A 771 -13.75 18.29 -23.59
N ARG A 772 -14.57 17.79 -24.51
CA ARG A 772 -15.68 16.89 -24.20
C ARG A 772 -15.46 15.60 -24.97
N GLN A 773 -15.66 14.48 -24.29
CA GLN A 773 -15.70 13.19 -24.93
C GLN A 773 -16.86 13.12 -25.92
N VAL A 774 -16.61 12.52 -27.10
CA VAL A 774 -17.63 12.29 -28.13
C VAL A 774 -18.37 11.00 -27.75
N MET A 775 -19.71 11.03 -27.68
CA MET A 775 -20.53 9.91 -27.21
C MET A 775 -20.90 8.92 -28.34
N ASP A 776 -20.38 9.16 -29.54
CA ASP A 776 -20.77 8.47 -30.77
C ASP A 776 -19.91 7.20 -30.99
N SER A 777 -18.88 6.98 -30.16
CA SER A 777 -17.99 5.81 -30.18
C SER A 777 -18.34 4.79 -29.09
N SER A 778 -18.01 3.52 -29.33
CA SER A 778 -18.20 2.43 -28.37
C SER A 778 -17.28 2.50 -27.15
N GLU A 779 -16.10 3.14 -27.25
CA GLU A 779 -15.19 3.28 -26.11
C GLU A 779 -15.38 4.61 -25.37
N CYS A 780 -15.28 4.56 -24.03
CA CYS A 780 -15.45 5.72 -23.15
C CYS A 780 -14.22 6.68 -23.14
N PHE A 781 -13.03 6.30 -23.61
CA PHE A 781 -11.91 7.24 -23.73
C PHE A 781 -10.85 6.72 -24.69
N HIS A 782 -10.42 7.57 -25.62
CA HIS A 782 -9.34 7.25 -26.56
C HIS A 782 -8.16 8.20 -26.36
N ALA A 783 -7.02 7.66 -25.88
CA ALA A 783 -5.81 8.43 -25.63
C ALA A 783 -5.34 9.21 -26.88
N ALA A 784 -5.35 8.58 -28.06
CA ALA A 784 -4.92 9.20 -29.31
C ALA A 784 -5.79 10.40 -29.72
N HIS A 785 -7.10 10.35 -29.46
CA HIS A 785 -8.00 11.47 -29.74
C HIS A 785 -7.72 12.64 -28.80
N PHE A 786 -7.54 12.36 -27.51
CA PHE A 786 -7.18 13.37 -26.52
C PHE A 786 -5.83 14.04 -26.84
N GLN A 787 -4.81 13.25 -27.18
CA GLN A 787 -3.49 13.77 -27.59
C GLN A 787 -3.57 14.66 -28.84
N LYS A 788 -4.32 14.25 -29.87
CA LYS A 788 -4.56 15.08 -31.07
C LYS A 788 -5.24 16.40 -30.73
N TYR A 789 -6.20 16.39 -29.80
CA TYR A 789 -6.85 17.61 -29.32
C TYR A 789 -5.84 18.55 -28.64
N LEU A 790 -4.95 18.02 -27.79
CA LEU A 790 -3.92 18.83 -27.13
C LEU A 790 -2.96 19.50 -28.13
N SER A 791 -2.51 18.77 -29.15
CA SER A 791 -1.71 19.34 -30.24
C SER A 791 -2.46 20.47 -30.97
N SER A 792 -3.71 20.21 -31.34
CA SER A 792 -4.57 21.20 -32.03
C SER A 792 -4.83 22.44 -31.17
N ALA A 793 -5.00 22.26 -29.86
CA ALA A 793 -5.20 23.34 -28.90
C ALA A 793 -3.95 24.21 -28.76
N LEU A 794 -2.75 23.61 -28.72
CA LEU A 794 -1.50 24.33 -28.71
C LEU A 794 -1.30 25.14 -30.01
N GLU A 795 -1.52 24.53 -31.17
CA GLU A 795 -1.42 25.20 -32.47
C GLU A 795 -2.38 26.40 -32.58
N ALA A 796 -3.64 26.23 -32.15
CA ALA A 796 -4.63 27.30 -32.15
C ALA A 796 -4.23 28.48 -31.25
N GLN A 797 -3.60 28.19 -30.11
CA GLN A 797 -3.11 29.20 -29.17
C GLN A 797 -1.88 29.94 -29.74
N GLN A 798 -0.91 29.22 -30.31
CA GLN A 798 0.29 29.80 -30.93
C GLN A 798 -0.08 30.72 -32.11
N ASN A 799 -0.98 30.28 -33.00
CA ASN A 799 -1.45 31.07 -34.14
C ASN A 799 -2.20 32.35 -33.73
N ARG A 800 -2.82 32.39 -32.54
CA ARG A 800 -3.52 33.57 -32.01
C ARG A 800 -2.58 34.54 -31.30
N SER A 801 -1.53 34.05 -30.64
CA SER A 801 -0.52 34.89 -29.97
C SER A 801 0.21 35.83 -30.93
N ALA A 802 0.37 35.44 -32.20
CA ALA A 802 0.94 36.28 -33.24
C ALA A 802 0.03 37.45 -33.70
N ARG A 803 -1.28 37.42 -33.39
CA ARG A 803 -2.29 38.38 -33.87
C ARG A 803 -2.80 39.37 -32.80
N GLN A 804 -2.51 39.17 -31.52
CA GLN A 804 -3.01 40.04 -30.43
C GLN A 804 -1.92 40.28 -29.36
N SER A 805 -1.04 41.25 -29.61
CA SER A 805 0.04 41.65 -28.69
C SER A 805 -0.26 42.91 -27.86
N ALA A 806 -1.52 43.35 -27.73
CA ALA A 806 -1.82 44.67 -27.13
C ALA A 806 -2.78 44.73 -25.92
N TYR A 807 -3.55 43.70 -25.55
CA TYR A 807 -4.49 43.81 -24.42
C TYR A 807 -4.65 42.51 -23.62
N ILE A 808 -4.26 42.57 -22.33
CA ILE A 808 -4.55 41.66 -21.21
C ILE A 808 -4.27 40.17 -21.48
N ARG A 809 -3.12 39.68 -20.99
CA ARG A 809 -2.73 38.27 -20.93
C ARG A 809 -3.63 37.51 -19.93
N LYS A 810 -4.91 37.28 -20.27
CA LYS A 810 -5.79 36.40 -19.47
C LYS A 810 -5.24 34.98 -19.54
N LYS A 811 -4.95 34.37 -18.39
CA LYS A 811 -4.44 33.00 -18.28
C LYS A 811 -5.44 32.02 -18.92
N THR A 812 -4.96 31.21 -19.86
CA THR A 812 -5.79 30.19 -20.54
C THR A 812 -5.85 28.92 -19.68
N ARG A 813 -7.05 28.37 -19.48
CA ARG A 813 -7.29 27.10 -18.79
C ARG A 813 -7.97 26.09 -19.71
N LEU A 814 -7.67 24.81 -19.53
CA LEU A 814 -8.32 23.70 -20.22
C LEU A 814 -9.20 22.93 -19.24
N LEU A 815 -10.49 22.83 -19.52
CA LEU A 815 -11.43 21.98 -18.80
C LEU A 815 -11.63 20.68 -19.56
N VAL A 816 -11.33 19.54 -18.92
CA VAL A 816 -11.52 18.20 -19.49
C VAL A 816 -12.73 17.59 -18.81
N ALA A 817 -13.84 17.49 -19.53
CA ALA A 817 -15.08 16.89 -19.05
C ALA A 817 -15.20 15.45 -19.57
N LEU A 818 -15.16 14.49 -18.65
CA LEU A 818 -15.27 13.06 -18.92
C LEU A 818 -16.53 12.52 -18.25
N GLN A 819 -17.28 11.68 -18.96
CA GLN A 819 -18.46 11.01 -18.41
C GLN A 819 -18.45 9.56 -18.87
N GLY A 820 -18.57 8.63 -17.93
CA GLY A 820 -18.52 7.20 -18.22
C GLY A 820 -17.73 6.43 -17.20
N TYR A 821 -17.29 5.24 -17.62
CA TYR A 821 -16.57 4.26 -16.79
C TYR A 821 -15.06 4.30 -17.05
N THR A 822 -14.51 5.48 -17.38
CA THR A 822 -13.08 5.69 -17.64
C THR A 822 -12.34 5.95 -16.34
N ASP A 823 -11.18 5.33 -16.14
CA ASP A 823 -10.29 5.72 -15.05
C ASP A 823 -9.48 6.97 -15.44
N VAL A 824 -9.39 7.92 -14.52
CA VAL A 824 -8.63 9.16 -14.71
C VAL A 824 -7.13 8.88 -14.88
N ILE A 825 -6.59 7.78 -14.34
CA ILE A 825 -5.18 7.46 -14.55
C ILE A 825 -4.84 7.34 -16.04
N ASP A 826 -5.73 6.81 -16.89
CA ASP A 826 -5.50 6.66 -18.33
C ASP A 826 -5.39 8.02 -19.03
N VAL A 827 -6.14 9.01 -18.55
CA VAL A 827 -6.09 10.39 -19.04
C VAL A 827 -4.77 11.05 -18.63
N VAL A 828 -4.33 10.81 -17.39
CA VAL A 828 -3.04 11.27 -16.88
C VAL A 828 -1.90 10.65 -17.68
N GLN A 829 -1.94 9.34 -17.92
CA GLN A 829 -0.97 8.61 -18.73
C GLN A 829 -0.94 9.16 -20.16
N ALA A 830 -2.09 9.36 -20.80
CA ALA A 830 -2.19 9.91 -22.15
C ALA A 830 -1.57 11.31 -22.29
N LEU A 831 -1.68 12.17 -21.27
CA LEU A 831 -0.98 13.45 -21.23
C LEU A 831 0.54 13.26 -21.08
N GLN A 832 0.97 12.36 -20.19
CA GLN A 832 2.39 12.14 -19.90
C GLN A 832 3.15 11.46 -21.04
N THR A 833 2.49 10.60 -21.82
CA THR A 833 3.06 9.85 -22.95
C THR A 833 2.79 10.50 -24.31
N HIS A 834 2.43 11.79 -24.32
CA HIS A 834 2.20 12.52 -25.55
C HIS A 834 3.42 12.43 -26.49
N PRO A 835 3.23 12.13 -27.80
CA PRO A 835 4.32 11.90 -28.74
C PRO A 835 5.21 13.14 -28.98
N ASP A 836 4.62 14.34 -28.91
CA ASP A 836 5.36 15.61 -28.95
C ASP A 836 5.71 16.10 -27.52
N PRO A 837 7.00 16.19 -27.15
CA PRO A 837 7.44 16.66 -25.83
C PRO A 837 7.14 18.15 -25.60
N ASN A 838 7.03 18.98 -26.64
CA ASN A 838 6.68 20.40 -26.51
C ASN A 838 5.24 20.54 -26.01
N VAL A 839 4.31 19.80 -26.61
CA VAL A 839 2.91 19.73 -26.19
C VAL A 839 2.83 19.27 -24.73
N LYS A 840 3.50 18.16 -24.38
CA LYS A 840 3.57 17.66 -23.00
C LYS A 840 4.01 18.75 -22.01
N SER A 841 5.08 19.48 -22.32
CA SER A 841 5.66 20.46 -21.41
C SER A 841 4.78 21.70 -21.19
N TYR A 842 3.89 22.00 -22.14
CA TYR A 842 3.02 23.18 -22.17
C TYR A 842 1.77 23.05 -21.30
N PHE A 843 1.30 21.82 -21.11
CA PHE A 843 0.13 21.51 -20.29
C PHE A 843 0.53 20.98 -18.92
N THR A 844 -0.23 21.35 -17.88
CA THR A 844 -0.05 20.81 -16.52
C THR A 844 -1.41 20.54 -15.89
N ILE A 845 -1.55 19.46 -15.13
CA ILE A 845 -2.79 19.17 -14.39
C ILE A 845 -2.75 19.93 -13.06
N GLY A 846 -3.79 20.73 -12.81
CA GLY A 846 -3.94 21.47 -11.57
C GLY A 846 -4.71 20.68 -10.51
N ALA A 847 -5.91 20.23 -10.87
CA ALA A 847 -6.82 19.49 -10.00
C ALA A 847 -7.67 18.48 -10.79
N VAL A 848 -8.09 17.42 -10.09
CA VAL A 848 -8.96 16.37 -10.60
C VAL A 848 -10.17 16.26 -9.67
N THR A 849 -11.35 16.47 -10.23
CA THR A 849 -12.61 16.50 -9.51
C THR A 849 -13.52 15.39 -10.04
N VAL A 850 -14.00 14.52 -9.16
CA VAL A 850 -15.02 13.52 -9.49
C VAL A 850 -16.38 13.97 -8.98
N CYS A 851 -17.40 13.87 -9.82
CA CYS A 851 -18.79 14.05 -9.43
C CYS A 851 -19.41 12.70 -9.08
N VAL A 852 -19.99 12.61 -7.89
CA VAL A 852 -20.60 11.40 -7.34
C VAL A 852 -22.06 11.69 -7.08
N GLU A 853 -22.93 10.88 -7.68
CA GLU A 853 -24.37 10.92 -7.49
C GLU A 853 -24.76 9.76 -6.56
N PRO A 854 -25.05 10.01 -5.28
CA PRO A 854 -25.33 8.96 -4.30
C PRO A 854 -26.33 7.90 -4.73
N LEU A 855 -27.38 8.29 -5.46
CA LEU A 855 -28.42 7.37 -5.93
C LEU A 855 -28.04 6.56 -7.18
N SER A 856 -26.84 6.75 -7.73
CA SER A 856 -26.39 6.09 -8.97
C SER A 856 -25.00 5.47 -8.83
N CYS A 857 -24.57 5.21 -7.60
CA CYS A 857 -23.30 4.54 -7.30
C CYS A 857 -23.41 3.01 -7.25
N TYR A 858 -24.58 2.49 -6.88
CA TYR A 858 -24.85 1.07 -6.68
C TYR A 858 -25.76 0.52 -7.78
N MET A 859 -25.46 -0.67 -8.28
CA MET A 859 -26.28 -1.41 -9.24
C MET A 859 -27.35 -2.24 -8.52
N GLU A 860 -26.95 -2.92 -7.44
CA GLU A 860 -27.75 -3.83 -6.63
C GLU A 860 -27.06 -3.97 -5.26
N HIS A 861 -27.81 -3.96 -4.15
CA HIS A 861 -27.26 -3.97 -2.78
C HIS A 861 -26.06 -3.00 -2.61
N ARG A 862 -24.89 -3.51 -2.18
CA ARG A 862 -23.62 -2.76 -2.12
C ARG A 862 -22.71 -2.99 -3.33
N PHE A 863 -23.20 -3.61 -4.40
CA PHE A 863 -22.46 -3.81 -5.64
C PHE A 863 -22.37 -2.50 -6.43
N LEU A 864 -21.15 -1.97 -6.58
CA LEU A 864 -20.91 -0.66 -7.22
C LEU A 864 -20.95 -0.75 -8.74
N PHE A 865 -21.31 0.37 -9.38
CA PHE A 865 -21.05 0.53 -10.81
C PHE A 865 -19.55 0.44 -11.11
N PRO A 866 -19.18 -0.02 -12.33
CA PRO A 866 -17.79 -0.16 -12.72
C PRO A 866 -17.00 1.14 -12.52
N LYS A 867 -15.75 1.03 -12.07
CA LYS A 867 -14.84 2.16 -11.87
C LYS A 867 -15.33 3.27 -10.92
N CYS A 868 -16.45 3.10 -10.22
CA CYS A 868 -16.98 4.12 -9.30
C CYS A 868 -15.95 4.51 -8.23
N LEU A 869 -15.38 3.51 -7.56
CA LEU A 869 -14.36 3.70 -6.53
C LEU A 869 -13.00 4.09 -7.12
N ASP A 870 -12.65 3.52 -8.28
CA ASP A 870 -11.42 3.83 -9.01
C ASP A 870 -11.32 5.31 -9.41
N GLN A 871 -12.45 5.92 -9.81
CA GLN A 871 -12.60 7.35 -10.10
C GLN A 871 -12.50 8.25 -8.86
N CYS A 872 -12.40 7.68 -7.66
CA CYS A 872 -12.19 8.39 -6.40
C CYS A 872 -10.78 8.17 -5.82
N SER A 873 -9.89 7.47 -6.52
CA SER A 873 -8.61 6.96 -6.00
C SER A 873 -7.62 8.02 -5.50
N GLN A 874 -6.91 7.67 -4.44
CA GLN A 874 -5.84 8.48 -3.84
C GLN A 874 -4.67 8.72 -4.81
N GLY A 875 -4.08 9.91 -4.77
CA GLY A 875 -2.92 10.27 -5.61
C GLY A 875 -3.29 10.76 -7.01
N VAL A 876 -4.52 10.51 -7.47
CA VAL A 876 -5.05 11.05 -8.73
C VAL A 876 -6.11 12.11 -8.46
N VAL A 877 -7.11 11.81 -7.61
CA VAL A 877 -8.27 12.66 -7.37
C VAL A 877 -8.03 13.58 -6.18
N SER A 878 -8.24 14.88 -6.38
CA SER A 878 -8.13 15.90 -5.33
C SER A 878 -9.47 16.19 -4.66
N ASN A 879 -10.56 16.22 -5.43
CA ASN A 879 -11.87 16.65 -4.95
C ASN A 879 -12.97 15.66 -5.35
N VAL A 880 -13.91 15.42 -4.43
CA VAL A 880 -15.11 14.60 -4.63
C VAL A 880 -16.32 15.51 -4.42
N VAL A 881 -17.13 15.70 -5.45
CA VAL A 881 -18.32 16.56 -5.46
C VAL A 881 -19.56 15.69 -5.41
N PHE A 882 -20.32 15.77 -4.33
CA PHE A 882 -21.60 15.08 -4.20
C PHE A 882 -22.73 15.91 -4.81
N THR A 883 -23.50 15.32 -5.72
CA THR A 883 -24.48 16.05 -6.56
C THR A 883 -25.94 15.91 -6.16
N SER A 884 -26.25 15.09 -5.16
CA SER A 884 -27.58 14.99 -4.55
C SER A 884 -27.51 14.74 -3.06
N HIS A 885 -28.66 14.84 -2.38
CA HIS A 885 -28.83 14.66 -0.94
C HIS A 885 -27.92 15.59 -0.12
N THR A 886 -27.51 16.73 -0.70
CA THR A 886 -26.59 17.66 -0.04
C THR A 886 -27.28 18.58 0.97
N THR A 887 -28.60 18.71 0.88
CA THR A 887 -29.42 19.51 1.80
C THR A 887 -29.62 18.83 3.15
N GLU A 888 -29.61 17.49 3.18
CA GLU A 888 -29.68 16.68 4.39
C GLU A 888 -28.28 16.16 4.78
N GLN A 889 -27.54 16.92 5.60
CA GLN A 889 -26.17 16.57 6.03
C GLN A 889 -26.01 15.17 6.69
N ARG A 890 -27.10 14.47 7.01
CA ARG A 890 -27.11 13.15 7.64
C ARG A 890 -27.84 12.08 6.83
N HIS A 891 -28.06 12.28 5.54
CA HIS A 891 -28.68 11.24 4.72
C HIS A 891 -27.84 9.94 4.77
N PRO A 892 -28.40 8.78 5.16
CA PRO A 892 -27.63 7.56 5.40
C PRO A 892 -26.75 7.12 4.22
N LEU A 893 -27.29 7.15 3.01
CA LEU A 893 -26.54 6.79 1.79
C LEU A 893 -25.35 7.73 1.53
N LEU A 894 -25.50 9.02 1.83
CA LEU A 894 -24.40 9.97 1.65
C LEU A 894 -23.29 9.71 2.66
N VAL A 895 -23.63 9.46 3.93
CA VAL A 895 -22.65 9.16 4.99
C VAL A 895 -21.92 7.85 4.71
N GLU A 896 -22.64 6.83 4.21
CA GLU A 896 -22.04 5.56 3.80
C GLU A 896 -21.03 5.75 2.66
N LEU A 897 -21.42 6.43 1.58
CA LEU A 897 -20.53 6.70 0.44
C LEU A 897 -19.35 7.57 0.85
N GLN A 898 -19.55 8.57 1.71
CA GLN A 898 -18.46 9.36 2.27
C GLN A 898 -17.48 8.48 3.04
N THR A 899 -17.96 7.52 3.83
CA THR A 899 -17.13 6.58 4.58
C THR A 899 -16.34 5.67 3.64
N LEU A 900 -16.99 5.10 2.62
CA LEU A 900 -16.37 4.28 1.60
C LEU A 900 -15.29 5.03 0.81
N ILE A 901 -15.61 6.24 0.34
CA ILE A 901 -14.67 7.06 -0.44
C ILE A 901 -13.52 7.54 0.45
N ARG A 902 -13.75 7.88 1.73
CA ARG A 902 -12.66 8.19 2.68
C ARG A 902 -11.75 6.99 2.90
N ALA A 903 -12.33 5.78 2.93
CA ALA A 903 -11.57 4.55 3.04
C ALA A 903 -10.77 4.24 1.77
N SER A 904 -11.03 4.86 0.62
CA SER A 904 -10.25 4.70 -0.63
C SER A 904 -9.33 5.91 -0.93
N ASN A 905 -9.69 7.10 -0.44
CA ASN A 905 -8.92 8.32 -0.59
C ASN A 905 -9.08 9.20 0.66
N PRO A 906 -8.22 9.00 1.67
CA PRO A 906 -8.27 9.77 2.91
C PRO A 906 -8.08 11.28 2.71
N THR A 907 -7.33 11.65 1.66
CA THR A 907 -6.90 13.03 1.38
C THR A 907 -7.86 13.86 0.53
N ALA A 908 -8.90 13.25 -0.05
CA ALA A 908 -9.84 13.96 -0.93
C ALA A 908 -10.61 15.07 -0.18
N ALA A 909 -10.79 16.23 -0.82
CA ALA A 909 -11.72 17.25 -0.35
C ALA A 909 -13.16 16.86 -0.74
N PHE A 910 -14.10 16.91 0.20
CA PHE A 910 -15.51 16.61 -0.05
C PHE A 910 -16.28 17.91 -0.21
N ILE A 911 -16.93 18.07 -1.37
CA ILE A 911 -17.68 19.25 -1.75
C ILE A 911 -19.14 18.85 -1.96
N LEU A 912 -20.05 19.65 -1.44
CA LEU A 912 -21.48 19.44 -1.58
C LEU A 912 -22.02 20.42 -2.64
N ALA A 913 -22.49 19.90 -3.78
CA ALA A 913 -22.97 20.72 -4.90
C ALA A 913 -24.23 20.12 -5.53
N GLU A 914 -25.40 20.40 -4.95
CA GLU A 914 -26.70 19.92 -5.45
C GLU A 914 -26.87 20.22 -6.94
N ASN A 915 -27.22 19.21 -7.74
CA ASN A 915 -27.36 19.29 -9.19
C ASN A 915 -26.12 19.81 -9.95
N GLY A 916 -24.94 19.75 -9.33
CA GLY A 916 -23.68 20.28 -9.87
C GLY A 916 -23.52 21.79 -9.71
N ILE A 917 -24.27 22.44 -8.82
CA ILE A 917 -24.18 23.88 -8.53
C ILE A 917 -23.37 24.08 -7.25
N VAL A 918 -22.23 24.78 -7.38
CA VAL A 918 -21.34 25.09 -6.24
C VAL A 918 -21.69 26.48 -5.70
N THR A 919 -21.88 26.59 -4.38
CA THR A 919 -22.31 27.84 -3.73
C THR A 919 -21.18 28.59 -3.02
N ARG A 920 -20.15 27.90 -2.54
CA ARG A 920 -19.01 28.49 -1.81
C ARG A 920 -17.84 28.77 -2.74
N ASN A 921 -17.24 29.96 -2.62
CA ASN A 921 -16.06 30.34 -3.41
C ASN A 921 -14.83 29.46 -3.09
N GLU A 922 -14.64 29.09 -1.83
CA GLU A 922 -13.55 28.18 -1.40
C GLU A 922 -13.60 26.84 -2.15
N ASP A 923 -14.80 26.30 -2.35
CA ASP A 923 -15.00 25.03 -3.07
C ASP A 923 -14.67 25.18 -4.57
N ILE A 924 -14.93 26.35 -5.16
CA ILE A 924 -14.55 26.67 -6.54
C ILE A 924 -13.02 26.76 -6.66
N GLU A 925 -12.34 27.37 -5.68
CA GLU A 925 -10.87 27.44 -5.64
C GLU A 925 -10.23 26.05 -5.52
N LEU A 926 -10.82 25.14 -4.75
CA LEU A 926 -10.38 23.74 -4.67
C LEU A 926 -10.52 23.00 -6.01
N ILE A 927 -11.66 23.15 -6.68
CA ILE A 927 -11.92 22.54 -8.01
C ILE A 927 -10.97 23.09 -9.08
N LEU A 928 -10.59 24.37 -8.97
CA LEU A 928 -9.75 25.07 -9.94
C LEU A 928 -8.30 25.29 -9.46
N SER A 929 -7.87 24.55 -8.44
CA SER A 929 -6.50 24.61 -7.93
C SER A 929 -5.47 24.35 -9.03
N GLU A 930 -4.34 25.06 -8.99
CA GLU A 930 -3.28 24.95 -9.98
C GLU A 930 -2.19 23.93 -9.60
N ASN A 931 -2.16 23.51 -8.35
CA ASN A 931 -1.05 22.74 -7.78
C ASN A 931 -1.49 21.54 -6.92
N SER A 932 -2.77 21.35 -6.62
CA SER A 932 -3.27 20.24 -5.79
C SER A 932 -2.74 18.89 -6.28
N PHE A 933 -2.85 18.63 -7.58
CA PHE A 933 -2.42 17.38 -8.24
C PHE A 933 -0.91 17.13 -8.18
N SER A 934 -0.11 18.18 -8.01
CA SER A 934 1.36 18.14 -7.98
C SER A 934 1.92 18.22 -6.56
N SER A 935 1.07 18.21 -5.53
CA SER A 935 1.52 18.20 -4.13
C SER A 935 2.43 16.99 -3.86
N PRO A 936 3.47 17.12 -3.02
CA PRO A 936 4.41 16.02 -2.73
C PRO A 936 3.71 14.74 -2.24
N GLN A 937 2.66 14.90 -1.44
CA GLN A 937 1.85 13.78 -0.93
C GLN A 937 1.09 13.07 -2.05
N MET A 938 0.38 13.78 -2.93
CA MET A 938 -0.32 13.17 -4.06
C MET A 938 0.65 12.49 -5.03
N LEU A 939 1.79 13.14 -5.31
CA LEU A 939 2.83 12.58 -6.17
C LEU A 939 3.36 11.27 -5.59
N ARG A 940 3.65 11.24 -4.29
CA ARG A 940 4.08 10.01 -3.59
C ARG A 940 3.02 8.93 -3.68
N SER A 941 1.79 9.19 -3.27
CA SER A 941 0.69 8.20 -3.36
C SER A 941 0.53 7.64 -4.78
N ARG A 942 0.71 8.48 -5.81
CA ARG A 942 0.59 8.02 -7.21
C ARG A 942 1.67 7.03 -7.61
N TYR A 943 2.93 7.26 -7.25
CA TYR A 943 4.00 6.30 -7.51
C TYR A 943 3.80 4.99 -6.76
N LEU A 944 3.26 5.05 -5.53
CA LEU A 944 3.03 3.86 -4.71
C LEU A 944 1.82 3.03 -5.20
N LEU A 945 0.73 3.68 -5.63
CA LEU A 945 -0.49 3.01 -6.05
C LEU A 945 -0.49 2.60 -7.53
N PHE A 946 0.17 3.38 -8.40
CA PHE A 946 0.16 3.20 -9.86
C PHE A 946 1.58 3.01 -10.43
N PRO A 947 2.32 1.94 -10.09
CA PRO A 947 3.69 1.75 -10.60
C PRO A 947 3.72 1.79 -12.14
N GLY A 948 4.68 2.53 -12.71
CA GLY A 948 4.82 2.69 -14.17
C GLY A 948 3.93 3.76 -14.82
N TRP A 949 3.06 4.44 -14.05
CA TRP A 949 2.13 5.46 -14.58
C TRP A 949 2.81 6.56 -15.40
N TYR A 950 4.01 6.99 -15.00
CA TYR A 950 4.71 8.10 -15.66
C TYR A 950 5.15 7.76 -17.10
N GLU A 951 5.32 6.46 -17.39
CA GLU A 951 5.66 5.93 -18.71
C GLU A 951 4.45 5.36 -19.47
N GLY A 952 3.25 5.43 -18.89
CA GLY A 952 2.04 4.89 -19.50
C GLY A 952 1.95 3.36 -19.47
N LYS A 953 2.63 2.70 -18.52
CA LYS A 953 2.65 1.24 -18.40
C LYS A 953 1.64 0.69 -17.40
N PHE A 954 1.00 1.55 -16.61
CA PHE A 954 0.04 1.09 -15.62
C PHE A 954 -1.26 0.71 -16.33
N ASP A 955 -1.75 -0.51 -16.09
CA ASP A 955 -3.03 -0.98 -16.61
C ASP A 955 -4.13 -0.69 -15.59
N ALA A 956 -5.13 0.10 -16.02
CA ALA A 956 -6.28 0.43 -15.18
C ALA A 956 -7.25 -0.76 -14.99
N GLY A 957 -7.08 -1.85 -15.75
CA GLY A 957 -7.93 -3.03 -15.76
C GLY A 957 -9.22 -2.83 -16.56
N SER A 958 -9.87 -3.93 -16.95
CA SER A 958 -11.11 -3.86 -17.73
C SER A 958 -12.31 -3.32 -16.92
N VAL A 959 -13.39 -2.94 -17.61
CA VAL A 959 -14.64 -2.48 -16.99
C VAL A 959 -15.51 -3.70 -16.69
N PHE A 960 -15.84 -3.92 -15.40
CA PHE A 960 -16.71 -5.00 -14.97
C PHE A 960 -17.85 -4.50 -14.07
N PRO A 961 -19.10 -4.95 -14.28
CA PRO A 961 -19.58 -5.68 -15.45
C PRO A 961 -19.37 -4.89 -16.75
N LEU A 962 -19.24 -5.58 -17.89
CA LEU A 962 -19.02 -4.92 -19.18
C LEU A 962 -20.21 -4.02 -19.53
N MET A 963 -19.96 -2.71 -19.55
CA MET A 963 -20.95 -1.70 -19.92
C MET A 963 -20.88 -1.46 -21.43
N VAL A 964 -21.84 -2.03 -22.15
CA VAL A 964 -21.96 -1.88 -23.60
C VAL A 964 -22.66 -0.57 -23.91
N GLN A 965 -22.07 0.21 -24.82
CA GLN A 965 -22.63 1.43 -25.37
C GLN A 965 -23.09 1.20 -26.81
N ILE A 966 -24.40 1.24 -27.06
CA ILE A 966 -24.99 1.08 -28.39
C ILE A 966 -25.61 2.40 -28.84
N CYS A 967 -25.07 2.99 -29.90
CA CYS A 967 -25.62 4.19 -30.53
C CYS A 967 -26.56 3.79 -31.68
N VAL A 968 -27.84 4.14 -31.55
CA VAL A 968 -28.86 3.87 -32.56
C VAL A 968 -29.28 5.17 -33.23
N TRP A 969 -29.04 5.26 -34.53
CA TRP A 969 -29.38 6.41 -35.37
C TRP A 969 -30.75 6.22 -36.03
N PHE A 970 -31.53 7.30 -36.14
CA PHE A 970 -32.85 7.28 -36.78
C PHE A 970 -33.27 8.68 -37.29
N ASP A 971 -34.16 8.72 -38.28
CA ASP A 971 -34.51 9.97 -38.98
C ASP A 971 -35.88 10.55 -38.63
N ARG A 972 -36.72 9.78 -37.94
CA ARG A 972 -38.14 10.10 -37.71
C ARG A 972 -38.41 10.52 -36.26
N PRO A 973 -39.38 11.43 -36.04
CA PRO A 973 -39.70 11.88 -34.69
C PRO A 973 -40.41 10.80 -33.86
N LEU A 974 -40.12 10.77 -32.56
CA LEU A 974 -40.77 9.87 -31.58
C LEU A 974 -42.03 10.50 -30.96
N GLU A 975 -42.91 9.69 -30.39
CA GLU A 975 -44.05 10.19 -29.58
C GLU A 975 -43.60 10.42 -28.14
N LYS A 976 -43.58 11.69 -27.70
CA LYS A 976 -43.06 12.09 -26.38
C LYS A 976 -43.70 11.34 -25.21
N THR A 977 -45.03 11.21 -25.19
CA THR A 977 -45.76 10.53 -24.12
C THR A 977 -45.44 9.04 -24.03
N ARG A 978 -45.29 8.36 -25.17
CA ARG A 978 -44.88 6.95 -25.23
C ARG A 978 -43.45 6.76 -24.76
N PHE A 979 -42.54 7.59 -25.28
CA PHE A 979 -41.13 7.55 -24.92
C PHE A 979 -40.93 7.73 -23.41
N VAL A 980 -41.55 8.75 -22.80
CA VAL A 980 -41.48 9.00 -21.35
C VAL A 980 -42.02 7.80 -20.55
N THR A 981 -43.18 7.26 -20.95
CA THR A 981 -43.77 6.08 -20.30
C THR A 981 -42.84 4.87 -20.37
N LYS A 982 -42.21 4.65 -21.55
CA LYS A 982 -41.26 3.55 -21.77
C LYS A 982 -40.00 3.71 -20.95
N CYS A 983 -39.41 4.89 -20.87
CA CYS A 983 -38.25 5.17 -20.01
C CYS A 983 -38.55 4.83 -18.55
N LYS A 984 -39.70 5.31 -18.03
CA LYS A 984 -40.10 5.05 -16.64
C LYS A 984 -40.34 3.58 -16.31
N ALA A 985 -40.76 2.79 -17.31
CA ALA A 985 -41.00 1.36 -17.14
C ALA A 985 -39.72 0.52 -17.06
N ILE A 986 -38.56 1.05 -17.46
CA ILE A 986 -37.29 0.29 -17.46
C ILE A 986 -36.88 -0.07 -16.03
N GLN A 987 -37.07 0.83 -15.07
CA GLN A 987 -36.66 0.64 -13.67
C GLN A 987 -37.22 -0.66 -13.07
N SER A 988 -38.52 -0.94 -13.29
CA SER A 988 -39.19 -2.16 -12.81
C SER A 988 -38.79 -3.43 -13.57
N SER A 989 -38.03 -3.32 -14.64
CA SER A 989 -37.60 -4.44 -15.48
C SER A 989 -36.13 -4.82 -15.30
N LEU A 990 -35.42 -4.13 -14.41
CA LEU A 990 -34.04 -4.44 -14.07
C LEU A 990 -33.97 -5.83 -13.44
N LYS A 991 -33.09 -6.67 -13.98
CA LYS A 991 -32.81 -8.02 -13.48
C LYS A 991 -31.63 -7.98 -12.51
N PRO A 992 -31.58 -8.87 -11.50
CA PRO A 992 -30.41 -9.04 -10.65
C PRO A 992 -29.21 -9.53 -11.47
N SER A 993 -28.04 -9.62 -10.84
CA SER A 993 -26.83 -10.19 -11.43
C SER A 993 -27.12 -11.49 -12.22
N PRO A 994 -26.68 -11.61 -13.49
CA PRO A 994 -25.60 -10.90 -14.17
C PRO A 994 -26.05 -9.60 -14.89
N PHE A 995 -27.22 -9.05 -14.56
CA PHE A 995 -27.74 -7.80 -15.14
C PHE A 995 -28.01 -7.85 -16.65
N SER A 996 -28.12 -9.06 -17.23
CA SER A 996 -28.19 -9.25 -18.68
C SER A 996 -29.45 -8.62 -19.29
N GLY A 997 -29.23 -7.63 -20.17
CA GLY A 997 -30.29 -6.85 -20.83
C GLY A 997 -30.72 -5.58 -20.09
N ASN A 998 -30.09 -5.25 -18.95
CA ASN A 998 -30.42 -4.05 -18.18
C ASN A 998 -29.91 -2.78 -18.90
N ILE A 999 -30.77 -1.75 -18.97
CA ILE A 999 -30.43 -0.41 -19.50
C ILE A 999 -30.35 0.57 -18.33
N TYR A 1000 -29.18 1.11 -18.06
CA TYR A 1000 -28.95 2.04 -16.94
C TYR A 1000 -29.04 3.51 -17.37
N HIS A 1001 -28.56 3.83 -18.57
CA HIS A 1001 -28.57 5.21 -19.08
C HIS A 1001 -29.00 5.29 -20.54
N ILE A 1002 -29.74 6.36 -20.85
CA ILE A 1002 -30.11 6.72 -22.22
C ILE A 1002 -29.76 8.18 -22.43
N LEU A 1003 -28.94 8.46 -23.44
CA LEU A 1003 -28.46 9.80 -23.77
C LEU A 1003 -28.63 10.04 -25.26
N GLY A 1004 -28.92 11.26 -25.71
CA GLY A 1004 -28.84 11.57 -27.13
C GLY A 1004 -29.74 12.72 -27.57
N LYS A 1005 -29.96 12.80 -28.88
CA LYS A 1005 -30.75 13.86 -29.51
C LYS A 1005 -31.95 13.25 -30.23
N VAL A 1006 -33.12 13.77 -29.89
CA VAL A 1006 -34.40 13.25 -30.38
C VAL A 1006 -35.27 14.41 -30.85
N LYS A 1007 -35.96 14.22 -31.97
CA LYS A 1007 -37.08 15.05 -32.37
C LYS A 1007 -38.39 14.41 -31.92
N PHE A 1008 -39.28 15.17 -31.30
CA PHE A 1008 -40.60 14.66 -30.90
C PHE A 1008 -41.68 15.16 -31.85
N SER A 1009 -42.76 14.39 -32.01
CA SER A 1009 -43.88 14.76 -32.90
C SER A 1009 -44.60 16.05 -32.49
N ASP A 1010 -44.45 16.49 -31.25
CA ASP A 1010 -45.01 17.72 -30.68
C ASP A 1010 -44.05 18.92 -30.70
N SER A 1011 -42.83 18.78 -31.26
CA SER A 1011 -41.83 19.86 -31.31
C SER A 1011 -40.98 19.83 -32.58
N GLU A 1012 -40.81 20.99 -33.22
CA GLU A 1012 -39.90 21.12 -34.36
C GLU A 1012 -38.42 21.17 -33.97
N LYS A 1013 -38.11 21.57 -32.73
CA LYS A 1013 -36.74 21.63 -32.20
C LYS A 1013 -36.23 20.25 -31.80
N THR A 1014 -34.97 19.97 -32.09
CA THR A 1014 -34.23 18.83 -31.55
C THR A 1014 -34.06 19.00 -30.04
N MET A 1015 -34.44 17.97 -29.29
CA MET A 1015 -34.30 17.91 -27.84
C MET A 1015 -33.13 17.01 -27.48
N GLU A 1016 -32.34 17.43 -26.50
CA GLU A 1016 -31.38 16.59 -25.80
C GLU A 1016 -32.11 15.82 -24.70
N VAL A 1017 -31.91 14.51 -24.68
CA VAL A 1017 -32.55 13.59 -23.75
C VAL A 1017 -31.47 12.94 -22.89
N CYS A 1018 -31.68 12.94 -21.58
CA CYS A 1018 -30.85 12.20 -20.63
C CYS A 1018 -31.75 11.51 -19.60
N HIS A 1019 -31.71 10.18 -19.60
CA HIS A 1019 -32.43 9.31 -18.67
C HIS A 1019 -31.45 8.52 -17.82
N ASN A 1020 -31.65 8.54 -16.51
CA ASN A 1020 -31.00 7.65 -15.55
C ASN A 1020 -32.07 6.72 -14.96
N THR A 1021 -31.95 5.43 -15.26
CA THR A 1021 -32.98 4.42 -14.94
C THR A 1021 -33.15 4.21 -13.44
N LEU A 1022 -32.05 4.19 -12.66
CA LEU A 1022 -32.11 3.87 -11.22
C LEU A 1022 -32.78 4.99 -10.41
N THR A 1023 -32.46 6.24 -10.74
CA THR A 1023 -33.11 7.42 -10.15
C THR A 1023 -34.48 7.72 -10.77
N ASN A 1024 -34.83 7.04 -11.86
CA ASN A 1024 -35.97 7.34 -12.72
C ASN A 1024 -36.03 8.82 -13.15
N SER A 1025 -34.85 9.44 -13.30
CA SER A 1025 -34.68 10.85 -13.62
C SER A 1025 -34.57 11.02 -15.12
N LEU A 1026 -35.58 11.65 -15.72
CA LEU A 1026 -35.63 11.95 -17.15
C LEU A 1026 -35.57 13.47 -17.36
N THR A 1027 -34.54 13.92 -18.06
CA THR A 1027 -34.37 15.31 -18.49
C THR A 1027 -34.50 15.41 -20.01
N ILE A 1028 -35.35 16.34 -20.46
CA ILE A 1028 -35.58 16.63 -21.89
C ILE A 1028 -35.46 18.14 -22.03
N VAL A 1029 -34.40 18.60 -22.68
CA VAL A 1029 -34.10 20.04 -22.84
C VAL A 1029 -33.86 20.36 -24.32
N PRO A 1030 -34.26 21.55 -24.81
CA PRO A 1030 -33.93 21.96 -26.17
C PRO A 1030 -32.41 22.05 -26.36
N VAL A 1031 -31.88 21.53 -27.46
CA VAL A 1031 -30.44 21.62 -27.78
C VAL A 1031 -30.06 23.10 -27.89
N LEU A 1032 -29.06 23.53 -27.12
CA LEU A 1032 -28.48 24.88 -27.20
C LEU A 1032 -27.43 24.89 -28.33
N GLU A 1033 -27.65 25.68 -29.39
CA GLU A 1033 -26.66 25.91 -30.45
C GLU A 1033 -25.46 26.68 -29.85
N GLY A 1034 -24.35 25.98 -29.63
CA GLY A 1034 -23.07 26.58 -29.29
C GLY A 1034 -22.37 27.20 -30.50
N PRO A 1035 -21.36 28.07 -30.31
CA PRO A 1035 -20.57 28.61 -31.42
C PRO A 1035 -19.87 27.46 -32.15
N THR A 1036 -20.23 27.27 -33.41
CA THR A 1036 -19.61 26.31 -34.33
C THR A 1036 -18.10 26.58 -34.45
N PRO A 1037 -17.25 25.53 -34.54
CA PRO A 1037 -15.86 25.72 -34.92
C PRO A 1037 -15.79 26.45 -36.27
N PRO A 1038 -14.77 27.31 -36.50
CA PRO A 1038 -14.64 27.98 -37.78
C PRO A 1038 -14.53 26.93 -38.90
N PRO A 1039 -15.22 27.14 -40.04
CA PRO A 1039 -15.20 26.19 -41.13
C PRO A 1039 -13.76 26.00 -41.62
N ASN A 1040 -13.30 24.75 -41.67
CA ASN A 1040 -12.06 24.40 -42.35
C ASN A 1040 -12.21 24.76 -43.82
N SER A 1041 -11.48 25.77 -44.28
CA SER A 1041 -11.47 26.27 -45.67
C SER A 1041 -10.87 25.29 -46.69
N ARG A 1042 -10.77 23.99 -46.36
CA ARG A 1042 -10.17 22.95 -47.20
C ARG A 1042 -10.95 21.64 -47.29
N SER A 1043 -12.14 21.52 -46.70
CA SER A 1043 -13.04 20.39 -46.99
C SER A 1043 -14.15 20.86 -47.92
N THR A 1044 -14.14 20.35 -49.15
CA THR A 1044 -15.33 20.35 -50.03
C THR A 1044 -16.53 19.77 -49.29
N PRO A 1045 -17.76 20.25 -49.55
CA PRO A 1045 -18.98 19.68 -48.98
C PRO A 1045 -19.22 18.30 -49.62
N GLN A 1046 -18.56 17.27 -49.10
CA GLN A 1046 -18.88 15.88 -49.41
C GLN A 1046 -19.79 15.35 -48.31
N ASP A 1047 -20.99 14.96 -48.73
CA ASP A 1047 -21.93 14.01 -48.12
C ASP A 1047 -21.87 13.84 -46.60
N ASN A 1048 -22.88 14.36 -45.90
CA ASN A 1048 -23.31 13.78 -44.63
C ASN A 1048 -24.83 13.60 -44.67
N GLY A 1049 -25.29 12.55 -45.35
CA GLY A 1049 -26.59 11.91 -45.10
C GLY A 1049 -26.61 11.17 -43.75
N GLN A 1050 -26.07 11.79 -42.69
CA GLN A 1050 -26.14 11.23 -41.34
C GLN A 1050 -27.47 11.64 -40.68
N PRO A 1051 -28.20 10.70 -40.04
CA PRO A 1051 -29.43 11.00 -39.34
C PRO A 1051 -29.25 12.08 -38.26
N GLU A 1052 -30.16 13.06 -38.20
CA GLU A 1052 -30.10 14.15 -37.20
C GLU A 1052 -30.41 13.69 -35.76
N CYS A 1053 -31.06 12.52 -35.60
CA CYS A 1053 -31.43 11.98 -34.30
C CYS A 1053 -30.67 10.68 -33.99
N TYR A 1054 -30.25 10.55 -32.73
CA TYR A 1054 -29.61 9.35 -32.23
C TYR A 1054 -29.87 9.18 -30.73
N LEU A 1055 -29.91 7.93 -30.28
CA LEU A 1055 -29.91 7.58 -28.88
C LEU A 1055 -28.78 6.59 -28.59
N VAL A 1056 -28.05 6.87 -27.53
CA VAL A 1056 -27.01 6.05 -26.95
C VAL A 1056 -27.60 5.35 -25.74
N PHE A 1057 -27.63 4.02 -25.79
CA PHE A 1057 -28.05 3.16 -24.69
C PHE A 1057 -26.81 2.56 -24.02
N ILE A 1058 -26.74 2.68 -22.69
CA ILE A 1058 -25.63 2.17 -21.89
C ILE A 1058 -26.17 1.15 -20.90
N GLY A 1059 -25.63 -0.08 -20.94
CA GLY A 1059 -26.12 -1.17 -20.12
C GLY A 1059 -25.35 -2.49 -20.29
N CYS A 1060 -25.85 -3.55 -19.68
CA CYS A 1060 -25.19 -4.86 -19.67
C CYS A 1060 -25.79 -5.79 -20.73
N SER A 1061 -24.94 -6.46 -21.52
CA SER A 1061 -25.34 -7.46 -22.53
C SER A 1061 -26.45 -6.98 -23.49
N LEU A 1062 -26.42 -5.69 -23.86
CA LEU A 1062 -27.42 -5.10 -24.76
C LEU A 1062 -27.29 -5.66 -26.18
N LYS A 1063 -28.42 -5.84 -26.86
CA LYS A 1063 -28.49 -6.24 -28.27
C LYS A 1063 -29.14 -5.13 -29.08
N GLU A 1064 -28.51 -4.71 -30.17
CA GLU A 1064 -28.98 -3.60 -31.00
C GLU A 1064 -30.40 -3.82 -31.53
N ASP A 1065 -30.73 -5.03 -31.98
CA ASP A 1065 -32.07 -5.37 -32.50
C ASP A 1065 -33.17 -5.17 -31.46
N SER A 1066 -32.92 -5.59 -30.22
CA SER A 1066 -33.86 -5.42 -29.11
C SER A 1066 -34.09 -3.94 -28.78
N LEU A 1067 -33.05 -3.10 -28.90
CA LEU A 1067 -33.15 -1.65 -28.70
C LEU A 1067 -33.91 -0.97 -29.85
N LYS A 1068 -33.71 -1.43 -31.10
CA LYS A 1068 -34.49 -0.97 -32.26
C LYS A 1068 -35.98 -1.29 -32.09
N ASP A 1069 -36.31 -2.49 -31.63
CA ASP A 1069 -37.71 -2.87 -31.33
C ASP A 1069 -38.30 -2.04 -30.19
N TRP A 1070 -37.51 -1.75 -29.15
CA TRP A 1070 -37.93 -0.86 -28.07
C TRP A 1070 -38.20 0.57 -28.58
N LEU A 1071 -37.35 1.09 -29.47
CA LEU A 1071 -37.53 2.40 -30.11
C LEU A 1071 -38.77 2.44 -31.02
N ARG A 1072 -39.00 1.39 -31.80
CA ARG A 1072 -40.22 1.26 -32.62
C ARG A 1072 -41.48 1.40 -31.78
N GLN A 1073 -41.50 0.84 -30.57
CA GLN A 1073 -42.64 0.95 -29.63
C GLN A 1073 -42.87 2.37 -29.10
N SER A 1074 -41.84 3.22 -29.14
CA SER A 1074 -41.89 4.64 -28.76
C SER A 1074 -42.28 5.56 -29.93
N ALA A 1075 -42.30 5.03 -31.15
CA ALA A 1075 -42.78 5.70 -32.35
C ALA A 1075 -44.29 5.47 -32.57
N LYS A 1076 -44.85 6.22 -33.52
CA LYS A 1076 -46.25 6.07 -33.96
C LYS A 1076 -46.46 4.65 -34.48
N GLN A 1077 -47.27 3.85 -33.79
CA GLN A 1077 -47.50 2.44 -34.16
C GLN A 1077 -48.29 2.29 -35.46
N ARG A 1078 -48.00 1.23 -36.21
CA ARG A 1078 -48.83 0.80 -37.32
C ARG A 1078 -50.20 0.37 -36.78
N PRO A 1079 -51.32 0.95 -37.26
CA PRO A 1079 -52.65 0.49 -36.85
C PRO A 1079 -52.85 -0.98 -37.24
N GLN A 1080 -53.37 -1.80 -36.33
CA GLN A 1080 -53.62 -3.21 -36.60
C GLN A 1080 -54.87 -3.40 -37.48
N ARG A 1081 -54.83 -4.43 -38.33
CA ARG A 1081 -56.01 -4.89 -39.07
C ARG A 1081 -57.11 -5.30 -38.10
N LYS A 1082 -58.34 -4.87 -38.36
CA LYS A 1082 -59.51 -5.38 -37.63
C LYS A 1082 -59.85 -6.77 -38.18
N ALA A 1083 -60.00 -7.75 -37.29
CA ALA A 1083 -60.44 -9.09 -37.66
C ALA A 1083 -61.91 -9.07 -38.09
N LEU A 1084 -62.27 -9.88 -39.08
CA LEU A 1084 -63.66 -10.04 -39.51
C LEU A 1084 -64.47 -10.64 -38.36
N LYS A 1085 -65.63 -10.04 -38.07
CA LYS A 1085 -66.59 -10.57 -37.12
C LYS A 1085 -67.19 -11.86 -37.66
N THR A 1086 -67.32 -12.85 -36.79
CA THR A 1086 -68.09 -14.07 -37.05
C THR A 1086 -69.27 -14.12 -36.08
N ARG A 1087 -70.28 -14.95 -36.39
CA ARG A 1087 -71.50 -15.07 -35.57
C ARG A 1087 -71.21 -15.34 -34.08
N GLY A 1088 -70.18 -16.13 -33.78
CA GLY A 1088 -69.77 -16.45 -32.41
C GLY A 1088 -69.06 -15.31 -31.66
N MET A 1089 -68.67 -14.24 -32.34
CA MET A 1089 -67.99 -13.07 -31.74
C MET A 1089 -68.97 -11.95 -31.35
N LEU A 1090 -70.28 -12.11 -31.61
CA LEU A 1090 -71.30 -11.14 -31.22
C LEU A 1090 -71.57 -11.23 -29.72
N THR A 1091 -71.38 -10.12 -29.02
CA THR A 1091 -71.68 -10.01 -27.59
C THR A 1091 -73.19 -10.06 -27.35
N GLN A 1092 -73.62 -10.50 -26.16
CA GLN A 1092 -75.06 -10.50 -25.80
C GLN A 1092 -75.70 -9.10 -25.91
N GLN A 1093 -74.92 -8.04 -25.65
CA GLN A 1093 -75.38 -6.65 -25.79
C GLN A 1093 -75.58 -6.26 -27.25
N GLU A 1094 -74.69 -6.68 -28.15
CA GLU A 1094 -74.87 -6.48 -29.60
C GLU A 1094 -76.09 -7.23 -30.13
N ILE A 1095 -76.30 -8.47 -29.69
CA ILE A 1095 -77.49 -9.27 -30.07
C ILE A 1095 -78.77 -8.56 -29.62
N ARG A 1096 -78.82 -8.03 -28.40
CA ARG A 1096 -79.97 -7.23 -27.93
C ARG A 1096 -80.16 -5.95 -28.75
N ASN A 1097 -79.08 -5.25 -29.09
CA ASN A 1097 -79.17 -4.02 -29.90
C ASN A 1097 -79.66 -4.30 -31.33
N ILE A 1098 -79.21 -5.40 -31.94
CA ILE A 1098 -79.69 -5.88 -33.25
C ILE A 1098 -81.19 -6.17 -33.15
N HIS A 1099 -81.60 -6.87 -32.09
CA HIS A 1099 -83.01 -7.16 -31.86
C HIS A 1099 -83.83 -5.88 -31.68
N VAL A 1100 -83.45 -4.97 -30.77
CA VAL A 1100 -84.16 -3.70 -30.53
C VAL A 1100 -84.27 -2.85 -31.80
N LYS A 1101 -83.28 -2.88 -32.69
CA LYS A 1101 -83.35 -2.11 -33.94
C LYS A 1101 -84.28 -2.73 -35.00
N ARG A 1102 -84.54 -4.03 -34.92
CA ARG A 1102 -85.21 -4.82 -35.98
C ARG A 1102 -86.45 -5.60 -35.49
N HIS A 1103 -86.82 -5.52 -34.21
CA HIS A 1103 -87.92 -6.30 -33.62
C HIS A 1103 -89.31 -5.89 -34.12
N LEU A 1104 -89.43 -4.75 -34.81
CA LEU A 1104 -90.65 -4.25 -35.45
C LEU A 1104 -90.68 -4.54 -36.96
N ASP A 1105 -89.67 -5.23 -37.51
CA ASP A 1105 -89.64 -5.61 -38.92
C ASP A 1105 -90.76 -6.63 -39.22
N PRO A 1106 -91.24 -6.73 -40.49
CA PRO A 1106 -92.36 -7.60 -40.83
C PRO A 1106 -92.11 -9.07 -40.46
N LEU A 1107 -93.06 -9.67 -39.75
CA LEU A 1107 -92.96 -11.06 -39.33
C LEU A 1107 -93.17 -12.03 -40.51
N PRO A 1108 -92.46 -13.17 -40.53
CA PRO A 1108 -92.72 -14.24 -41.48
C PRO A 1108 -94.16 -14.75 -41.38
N ALA A 1109 -94.70 -15.28 -42.48
CA ALA A 1109 -96.04 -15.87 -42.51
C ALA A 1109 -96.20 -16.94 -41.42
N GLY A 1110 -97.23 -16.79 -40.58
CA GLY A 1110 -97.50 -17.70 -39.46
C GLY A 1110 -96.93 -17.28 -38.09
N TYR A 1111 -96.32 -16.10 -37.98
CA TYR A 1111 -95.90 -15.51 -36.70
C TYR A 1111 -96.67 -14.22 -36.40
N PHE A 1112 -96.98 -13.99 -35.12
CA PHE A 1112 -97.53 -12.72 -34.63
C PHE A 1112 -96.86 -12.32 -33.31
N TYR A 1113 -96.79 -11.01 -33.04
CA TYR A 1113 -96.25 -10.47 -31.79
C TYR A 1113 -97.40 -10.12 -30.86
N ASN A 1114 -97.42 -10.68 -29.65
CA ASN A 1114 -98.53 -10.53 -28.70
C ASN A 1114 -98.35 -9.34 -27.73
N GLY A 1115 -97.35 -8.48 -27.96
CA GLY A 1115 -97.01 -7.35 -27.09
C GLY A 1115 -95.92 -7.65 -26.05
N THR A 1116 -95.52 -8.92 -25.89
CA THR A 1116 -94.38 -9.32 -25.03
C THR A 1116 -93.43 -10.30 -25.70
N GLN A 1117 -93.94 -11.29 -26.46
CA GLN A 1117 -93.16 -12.35 -27.11
C GLN A 1117 -93.65 -12.63 -28.55
N PHE A 1118 -92.80 -13.24 -29.36
CA PHE A 1118 -93.14 -13.69 -30.72
C PHE A 1118 -93.70 -15.11 -30.66
N VAL A 1119 -94.90 -15.31 -31.23
CA VAL A 1119 -95.64 -16.58 -31.16
C VAL A 1119 -95.90 -17.11 -32.58
N ASN A 1120 -95.60 -18.39 -32.80
CA ASN A 1120 -95.88 -19.07 -34.07
C ASN A 1120 -97.32 -19.64 -34.12
N PHE A 1121 -97.75 -20.09 -35.30
CA PHE A 1121 -99.08 -20.70 -35.51
C PHE A 1121 -99.35 -21.95 -34.66
N PHE A 1122 -98.31 -22.64 -34.18
CA PHE A 1122 -98.39 -23.82 -33.33
C PHE A 1122 -98.39 -23.49 -31.82
N GLY A 1123 -98.22 -22.21 -31.45
CA GLY A 1123 -98.24 -21.73 -30.06
C GLY A 1123 -96.87 -21.63 -29.37
N ASP A 1124 -95.76 -21.91 -30.05
CA ASP A 1124 -94.41 -21.78 -29.49
C ASP A 1124 -94.03 -20.30 -29.35
N LYS A 1125 -93.42 -19.95 -28.22
CA LYS A 1125 -93.05 -18.57 -27.86
C LYS A 1125 -91.54 -18.37 -27.88
N THR A 1126 -91.10 -17.24 -28.41
CA THR A 1126 -89.69 -16.85 -28.44
C THR A 1126 -89.52 -15.39 -28.05
N ASP A 1127 -88.43 -15.10 -27.31
CA ASP A 1127 -88.12 -13.73 -26.84
C ASP A 1127 -87.45 -12.87 -27.92
N PHE A 1128 -86.92 -13.50 -28.98
CA PHE A 1128 -86.27 -12.81 -30.09
C PHE A 1128 -87.12 -12.92 -31.36
N HIS A 1129 -86.91 -11.98 -32.29
CA HIS A 1129 -87.61 -11.96 -33.56
C HIS A 1129 -87.35 -13.27 -34.34
N PRO A 1130 -88.34 -13.86 -35.04
CA PRO A 1130 -88.14 -15.14 -35.75
C PRO A 1130 -87.01 -15.14 -36.80
N LEU A 1131 -86.71 -13.96 -37.35
CA LEU A 1131 -85.59 -13.74 -38.29
C LEU A 1131 -84.29 -13.25 -37.61
N MET A 1132 -84.15 -13.43 -36.29
CA MET A 1132 -82.98 -12.94 -35.55
C MET A 1132 -81.66 -13.46 -36.12
N ASP A 1133 -81.64 -14.71 -36.57
CA ASP A 1133 -80.48 -15.31 -37.21
C ASP A 1133 -80.07 -14.60 -38.51
N GLN A 1134 -81.06 -14.16 -39.30
CA GLN A 1134 -80.82 -13.38 -40.51
C GLN A 1134 -80.33 -11.98 -40.18
N PHE A 1135 -80.92 -11.32 -39.16
CA PHE A 1135 -80.49 -9.99 -38.72
C PHE A 1135 -79.07 -9.99 -38.15
N MET A 1136 -78.68 -11.07 -37.46
CA MET A 1136 -77.30 -11.26 -37.00
C MET A 1136 -76.35 -11.44 -38.17
N ASN A 1137 -76.72 -12.19 -39.20
CA ASN A 1137 -75.90 -12.36 -40.41
C ASN A 1137 -75.75 -11.05 -41.18
N ASP A 1138 -76.83 -10.31 -41.40
CA ASP A 1138 -76.81 -9.01 -42.08
C ASP A 1138 -75.93 -7.98 -41.33
N TYR A 1139 -76.02 -7.98 -39.99
CA TYR A 1139 -75.17 -7.13 -39.16
C TYR A 1139 -73.70 -7.53 -39.24
N VAL A 1140 -73.40 -8.84 -39.23
CA VAL A 1140 -72.03 -9.34 -39.40
C VAL A 1140 -71.50 -8.98 -40.79
N GLU A 1141 -72.30 -9.09 -41.84
CA GLU A 1141 -71.90 -8.74 -43.19
C GLU A 1141 -71.61 -7.24 -43.34
N GLU A 1142 -72.49 -6.38 -42.82
CA GLU A 1142 -72.28 -4.93 -42.87
C GLU A 1142 -71.07 -4.49 -42.00
N ALA A 1143 -70.93 -5.05 -40.79
CA ALA A 1143 -69.78 -4.79 -39.95
C ALA A 1143 -68.47 -5.27 -40.61
N ASN A 1144 -68.50 -6.41 -41.30
CA ASN A 1144 -67.36 -6.91 -42.06
C ASN A 1144 -67.04 -6.02 -43.26
N ARG A 1145 -68.04 -5.48 -43.95
CA ARG A 1145 -67.85 -4.51 -45.03
C ARG A 1145 -67.17 -3.23 -44.56
N GLU A 1146 -67.54 -2.72 -43.38
CA GLU A 1146 -66.85 -1.60 -42.73
C GLU A 1146 -65.42 -1.95 -42.30
N ILE A 1147 -65.21 -3.14 -41.73
CA ILE A 1147 -63.88 -3.65 -41.36
C ILE A 1147 -62.98 -3.78 -42.58
N GLU A 1148 -63.50 -4.29 -43.70
CA GLU A 1148 -62.78 -4.39 -44.98
C GLU A 1148 -62.48 -3.02 -45.59
N ARG A 1149 -63.39 -2.05 -45.48
CA ARG A 1149 -63.13 -0.67 -45.90
C ARG A 1149 -61.98 -0.06 -45.08
N TYR A 1150 -62.03 -0.18 -43.76
CA TYR A 1150 -60.96 0.26 -42.86
C TYR A 1150 -59.64 -0.45 -43.15
N ASN A 1151 -59.65 -1.78 -43.35
CA ASN A 1151 -58.44 -2.55 -43.65
C ASN A 1151 -57.84 -2.18 -45.03
N ARG A 1152 -58.66 -1.84 -46.04
CA ARG A 1152 -58.20 -1.34 -47.34
C ARG A 1152 -57.62 0.07 -47.25
N GLU A 1153 -58.25 0.97 -46.48
CA GLU A 1153 -57.74 2.31 -46.21
C GLU A 1153 -56.38 2.26 -45.48
N LEU A 1154 -56.20 1.28 -44.57
CA LEU A 1154 -54.92 1.02 -43.92
C LEU A 1154 -53.84 0.48 -44.86
N GLU A 1155 -54.20 -0.29 -45.90
CA GLU A 1155 -53.23 -0.79 -46.90
C GLU A 1155 -52.75 0.31 -47.84
N GLN A 1156 -53.57 1.34 -48.08
CA GLN A 1156 -53.20 2.50 -48.89
C GLN A 1156 -52.33 3.51 -48.13
N GLN A 1157 -52.29 3.46 -46.79
CA GLN A 1157 -51.36 4.28 -46.01
C GLN A 1157 -49.94 3.70 -46.04
N GLU A 1158 -49.01 4.39 -46.70
CA GLU A 1158 -47.58 4.08 -46.61
C GLU A 1158 -47.08 4.25 -45.16
N TYR A 1159 -46.84 3.14 -44.48
CA TYR A 1159 -46.17 3.11 -43.19
C TYR A 1159 -44.70 2.78 -43.40
N ARG A 1160 -43.82 3.76 -43.20
CA ARG A 1160 -42.36 3.55 -43.29
C ARG A 1160 -41.75 3.41 -41.90
N ASP A 1161 -40.80 2.48 -41.77
CA ASP A 1161 -40.15 2.16 -40.50
C ASP A 1161 -39.30 3.34 -39.98
N LEU A 1162 -39.00 3.33 -38.68
CA LEU A 1162 -38.15 4.33 -38.02
C LEU A 1162 -36.72 4.36 -38.59
N PHE A 1163 -36.25 3.23 -39.12
CA PHE A 1163 -34.88 3.00 -39.60
C PHE A 1163 -34.77 2.89 -41.13
N GLU A 1164 -35.86 3.04 -41.88
CA GLU A 1164 -35.82 3.05 -43.35
C GLU A 1164 -35.28 4.40 -43.84
N GLN A 1165 -34.18 4.38 -44.59
CA GLN A 1165 -33.54 5.58 -45.16
C GLN A 1165 -34.47 6.27 -46.17
N LYS A 1166 -34.38 7.60 -46.26
CA LYS A 1166 -35.00 8.35 -47.35
C LYS A 1166 -34.40 7.86 -48.68
N PRO A 1167 -35.24 7.54 -49.70
CA PRO A 1167 -34.74 7.21 -51.03
C PRO A 1167 -34.04 8.39 -51.70
#